data_AF-R0MRL6-F1
#
_entry.id   AF-R0MRL6-F1
#
_cell.length_a   1.000
_cell.length_b   1.000
_cell.length_c   1.000
_cell.angle_alpha   90.00
_cell.angle_beta   90.00
_cell.angle_gamma   90.00
#
_symmetry.space_group_name_H-M   'P 1'
#
loop_
_entity.id
_entity.type
_entity.pdbx_description
1 polymer ?
#
loop_
_entity_poly.entity_id
_entity_poly.type
_entity_poly.pdbx_seq_one_letter_code
_entity_poly.pdbx_strand_id
1 'polypeptide(L)'
;MNEVERLEEKMKSKNWKERQEAYVRLKSLINQEEFAFLIPLIQNETNIPALESGIEALLQAENIPPVESVAKIFGHIGNLKTSVRTKVVNLIEFVSQKYHNQCVNVLVDYILLKSTPPKTVAGAISALVEITDKYDVDLEIVGSSLKQIFGHADKAVRGEGTKLCVGLYKKFGEGIRKFIKDLKPIQLKELEEEFNKIQPEISKKESTPLSLTNNKFLKKCNDEKWNIRLEGLNELKACIPFTFDNEILSIFYTRISDPNNQVFFELLEILALTKLKNQRIVNGLVERLKDKKTIVCDKIKETLLKMEIPEEFLQKEYFIHKNPQVKINIIDYALKREVKRKEVEEWVKICTKDQNGQVRTKANEFLNNKNKVASNNNKVLNSVAGSNMAGNIVASSHLPNNKALNIVATPPANQNTPIKRVKTSYFGPTQEEKDSILNSFYSKYPFFKEKMWNTRLDALKDNTPLLLKEEIRDLIVFFYSHKENIFQLNLAHLDLLSKRQKELDLVRNTLLLYCTEKITENKLQNKIVEILKKIDQQETLSFLKNEIKNLKQGKKLVCLIWLVGELISKKNCEIDEILKKNVTGINEKKAIEGLKKRFEEVSAAEMENSEVEGTNVDEGTNGVEESYRADDKPHTAKGSSDCVEDDKPNEQGDDRPTLHMDRPIKKNMNTQHQFFYK
;
A
#
# COMPACT_ATOMS: atom_id res chain seq x y z
N MET A 1 56.64 -20.64 -5.33
CA MET A 1 55.24 -20.33 -5.62
C MET A 1 54.94 -18.96 -5.05
N ASN A 2 54.51 -18.01 -5.88
CA ASN A 2 54.06 -16.69 -5.40
C ASN A 2 52.63 -16.77 -4.82
N GLU A 3 52.14 -15.72 -4.14
CA GLU A 3 50.80 -15.77 -3.50
C GLU A 3 49.67 -15.93 -4.53
N VAL A 4 49.84 -15.38 -5.74
CA VAL A 4 48.90 -15.52 -6.87
C VAL A 4 48.74 -17.00 -7.27
N GLU A 5 49.83 -17.69 -7.60
CA GLU A 5 49.87 -19.13 -7.93
C GLU A 5 49.27 -19.98 -6.79
N ARG A 6 49.57 -19.61 -5.54
CA ARG A 6 49.09 -20.31 -4.34
C ARG A 6 47.58 -20.15 -4.14
N LEU A 7 47.03 -18.97 -4.41
CA LEU A 7 45.58 -18.78 -4.39
C LEU A 7 44.92 -19.51 -5.55
N GLU A 8 45.51 -19.49 -6.75
CA GLU A 8 45.00 -20.22 -7.90
C GLU A 8 44.92 -21.73 -7.63
N GLU A 9 45.97 -22.32 -7.05
CA GLU A 9 45.99 -23.73 -6.62
C GLU A 9 44.90 -24.01 -5.59
N LYS A 10 44.80 -23.20 -4.52
CA LYS A 10 43.75 -23.38 -3.50
C LYS A 10 42.34 -23.23 -4.07
N MET A 11 42.10 -22.28 -4.98
CA MET A 11 40.81 -22.08 -5.66
C MET A 11 40.46 -23.26 -6.59
N LYS A 12 41.45 -24.03 -7.04
CA LYS A 12 41.27 -25.26 -7.83
C LYS A 12 41.24 -26.53 -6.98
N SER A 13 41.44 -26.44 -5.66
CA SER A 13 41.43 -27.59 -4.75
C SER A 13 40.09 -28.34 -4.76
N LYS A 14 40.14 -29.67 -4.63
CA LYS A 14 38.94 -30.51 -4.42
C LYS A 14 38.25 -30.19 -3.09
N ASN A 15 38.99 -29.73 -2.08
CA ASN A 15 38.46 -29.38 -0.77
C ASN A 15 37.79 -27.99 -0.80
N TRP A 16 36.47 -27.95 -0.59
CA TRP A 16 35.72 -26.69 -0.61
C TRP A 16 36.14 -25.71 0.50
N LYS A 17 36.72 -26.19 1.62
CA LYS A 17 37.20 -25.32 2.69
C LYS A 17 38.46 -24.54 2.27
N GLU A 18 39.35 -25.17 1.52
CA GLU A 18 40.54 -24.50 0.96
C GLU A 18 40.16 -23.47 -0.10
N ARG A 19 39.16 -23.78 -0.95
CA ARG A 19 38.58 -22.81 -1.88
C ARG A 19 37.94 -21.63 -1.14
N GLN A 20 37.15 -21.90 -0.09
CA GLN A 20 36.56 -20.85 0.74
C GLN A 20 37.62 -19.96 1.39
N GLU A 21 38.66 -20.54 1.98
CA GLU A 21 39.78 -19.81 2.56
C GLU A 21 40.48 -18.93 1.52
N ALA A 22 40.69 -19.44 0.30
CA ALA A 22 41.26 -18.68 -0.80
C ALA A 22 40.37 -17.51 -1.24
N TYR A 23 39.05 -17.68 -1.30
CA TYR A 23 38.13 -16.56 -1.59
C TYR A 23 38.13 -15.50 -0.47
N VAL A 24 38.16 -15.91 0.80
CA VAL A 24 38.28 -15.00 1.95
C VAL A 24 39.62 -14.25 1.91
N ARG A 25 40.70 -14.90 1.48
CA ARG A 25 42.01 -14.24 1.29
C ARG A 25 41.99 -13.29 0.09
N LEU A 26 41.44 -13.73 -1.04
CA LEU A 26 41.31 -12.96 -2.28
C LEU A 26 40.53 -11.65 -2.06
N LYS A 27 39.53 -11.62 -1.16
CA LYS A 27 38.83 -10.40 -0.73
C LYS A 27 39.77 -9.26 -0.29
N SER A 28 40.97 -9.57 0.22
CA SER A 28 41.99 -8.58 0.62
C SER A 28 42.98 -8.19 -0.47
N LEU A 29 42.90 -8.81 -1.65
CA LEU A 29 43.86 -8.69 -2.77
C LEU A 29 43.16 -8.44 -4.12
N ILE A 30 41.83 -8.50 -4.18
CA ILE A 30 41.00 -8.44 -5.40
C ILE A 30 41.19 -7.16 -6.25
N ASN A 31 41.72 -6.08 -5.64
CA ASN A 31 41.97 -4.79 -6.30
C ASN A 31 43.35 -4.72 -6.97
N GLN A 32 44.24 -5.68 -6.71
CA GLN A 32 45.57 -5.77 -7.30
C GLN A 32 45.46 -6.45 -8.68
N GLU A 33 46.01 -5.82 -9.73
CA GLU A 33 45.79 -6.24 -11.13
C GLU A 33 46.22 -7.68 -11.39
N GLU A 34 47.29 -8.14 -10.72
CA GLU A 34 47.81 -9.51 -10.84
C GLU A 34 46.87 -10.58 -10.26
N PHE A 35 45.82 -10.21 -9.51
CA PHE A 35 44.78 -11.13 -9.03
C PHE A 35 43.50 -11.08 -9.87
N ALA A 36 43.36 -10.13 -10.80
CA ALA A 36 42.13 -9.96 -11.60
C ALA A 36 41.77 -11.19 -12.44
N PHE A 37 42.77 -11.95 -12.93
CA PHE A 37 42.54 -13.16 -13.70
C PHE A 37 41.95 -14.33 -12.90
N LEU A 38 41.91 -14.23 -11.56
CA LEU A 38 41.30 -15.24 -10.69
C LEU A 38 39.77 -15.08 -10.58
N ILE A 39 39.23 -13.90 -10.88
CA ILE A 39 37.79 -13.59 -10.86
C ILE A 39 36.94 -14.63 -11.61
N PRO A 40 37.28 -15.06 -12.86
CA PRO A 40 36.49 -16.03 -13.62
C PRO A 40 36.51 -17.45 -13.05
N LEU A 41 37.35 -17.76 -12.05
CA LEU A 41 37.33 -19.07 -11.38
C LEU A 41 36.13 -19.19 -10.42
N ILE A 42 35.72 -18.09 -9.78
CA ILE A 42 34.67 -18.04 -8.74
C ILE A 42 33.32 -18.51 -9.31
N GLN A 43 33.00 -18.18 -10.56
CA GLN A 43 31.71 -18.51 -11.17
C GLN A 43 31.48 -20.01 -11.44
N ASN A 44 32.48 -20.86 -11.20
CA ASN A 44 32.34 -22.33 -11.27
C ASN A 44 32.24 -22.99 -9.88
N GLU A 45 32.17 -22.20 -8.79
CA GLU A 45 32.01 -22.75 -7.45
C GLU A 45 30.62 -23.37 -7.23
N THR A 46 30.62 -24.61 -6.75
CA THR A 46 29.42 -25.44 -6.55
C THR A 46 29.04 -25.56 -5.07
N ASN A 47 29.99 -25.36 -4.16
CA ASN A 47 29.75 -25.39 -2.73
C ASN A 47 29.21 -24.04 -2.23
N ILE A 48 28.07 -24.06 -1.54
CA ILE A 48 27.36 -22.83 -1.15
C ILE A 48 28.19 -21.91 -0.22
N PRO A 49 28.72 -22.35 0.94
CA PRO A 49 29.59 -21.51 1.77
C PRO A 49 30.79 -20.90 1.03
N ALA A 50 31.43 -21.68 0.15
CA ALA A 50 32.54 -21.19 -0.65
C ALA A 50 32.09 -20.13 -1.68
N LEU A 51 30.99 -20.37 -2.41
CA LEU A 51 30.40 -19.41 -3.34
C LEU A 51 29.99 -18.12 -2.62
N GLU A 52 29.41 -18.23 -1.42
CA GLU A 52 29.04 -17.08 -0.60
C GLU A 52 30.24 -16.23 -0.16
N SER A 53 31.43 -16.82 0.02
CA SER A 53 32.68 -16.10 0.26
C SER A 53 33.29 -15.54 -1.04
N GLY A 54 33.15 -16.25 -2.16
CA GLY A 54 33.55 -15.76 -3.49
C GLY A 54 32.77 -14.51 -3.91
N ILE A 55 31.45 -14.50 -3.75
CA ILE A 55 30.62 -13.32 -4.01
C ILE A 55 30.98 -12.15 -3.07
N GLU A 56 31.32 -12.43 -1.81
CA GLU A 56 31.81 -11.39 -0.89
C GLU A 56 33.15 -10.77 -1.32
N ALA A 57 34.04 -11.53 -1.96
CA ALA A 57 35.27 -10.98 -2.53
C ALA A 57 34.97 -10.06 -3.72
N LEU A 58 34.07 -10.50 -4.62
CA LEU A 58 33.64 -9.70 -5.79
C LEU A 58 32.95 -8.39 -5.39
N LEU A 59 32.14 -8.40 -4.32
CA LEU A 59 31.45 -7.22 -3.78
C LEU A 59 32.38 -6.22 -3.06
N GLN A 60 33.66 -6.53 -2.89
CA GLN A 60 34.68 -5.62 -2.33
C GLN A 60 35.68 -5.15 -3.40
N ALA A 61 35.52 -5.56 -4.65
CA ALA A 61 36.35 -5.08 -5.74
C ALA A 61 36.10 -3.58 -5.99
N GLU A 62 37.16 -2.77 -6.03
CA GLU A 62 37.07 -1.37 -6.47
C GLU A 62 36.65 -1.29 -7.95
N ASN A 63 37.16 -2.21 -8.76
CA ASN A 63 36.79 -2.36 -10.16
C ASN A 63 35.61 -3.33 -10.31
N ILE A 64 34.49 -2.83 -10.83
CA ILE A 64 33.32 -3.66 -11.14
C ILE A 64 33.72 -4.77 -12.15
N PRO A 65 33.53 -6.06 -11.81
CA PRO A 65 33.99 -7.17 -12.65
C PRO A 65 33.17 -7.27 -13.95
N PRO A 66 33.80 -7.69 -15.09
CA PRO A 66 33.08 -7.93 -16.34
C PRO A 66 31.99 -8.99 -16.18
N VAL A 67 30.85 -8.82 -16.87
CA VAL A 67 29.67 -9.69 -16.74
C VAL A 67 30.00 -11.14 -17.11
N GLU A 68 30.83 -11.34 -18.14
CA GLU A 68 31.30 -12.63 -18.63
C GLU A 68 32.03 -13.44 -17.55
N SER A 69 32.65 -12.75 -16.58
CA SER A 69 33.37 -13.37 -15.46
C SER A 69 32.46 -13.81 -14.32
N VAL A 70 31.21 -13.35 -14.28
CA VAL A 70 30.25 -13.59 -13.18
C VAL A 70 28.90 -14.14 -13.63
N ALA A 71 28.62 -14.22 -14.94
CA ALA A 71 27.31 -14.56 -15.51
C ALA A 71 26.70 -15.88 -14.99
N LYS A 72 27.50 -16.92 -14.73
CA LYS A 72 26.98 -18.17 -14.15
C LYS A 72 26.47 -18.01 -12.72
N ILE A 73 27.03 -17.07 -11.95
CA ILE A 73 26.61 -16.80 -10.56
C ILE A 73 25.17 -16.27 -10.53
N PHE A 74 24.73 -15.52 -11.56
CA PHE A 74 23.37 -15.00 -11.64
C PHE A 74 22.32 -16.13 -11.63
N GLY A 75 22.64 -17.31 -12.17
CA GLY A 75 21.75 -18.49 -12.13
C GLY A 75 21.38 -18.95 -10.71
N HIS A 76 22.17 -18.59 -9.71
CA HIS A 76 21.90 -18.88 -8.30
C HIS A 76 20.83 -17.95 -7.66
N ILE A 77 20.28 -16.98 -8.40
CA ILE A 77 19.18 -16.12 -7.91
C ILE A 77 17.91 -16.90 -7.52
N GLY A 78 17.72 -18.11 -8.08
CA GLY A 78 16.63 -19.02 -7.74
C GLY A 78 16.89 -19.97 -6.56
N ASN A 79 18.03 -19.87 -5.86
CA ASN A 79 18.45 -20.84 -4.84
C ASN A 79 17.47 -20.92 -3.65
N LEU A 80 17.37 -22.10 -3.01
CA LEU A 80 16.50 -22.28 -1.83
C LEU A 80 16.98 -21.49 -0.61
N LYS A 81 18.29 -21.27 -0.46
CA LYS A 81 18.87 -20.49 0.65
C LYS A 81 18.75 -18.99 0.36
N THR A 82 18.07 -18.27 1.24
CA THR A 82 17.90 -16.81 1.12
C THR A 82 19.23 -16.05 1.20
N SER A 83 20.19 -16.50 2.02
CA SER A 83 21.52 -15.87 2.13
C SER A 83 22.24 -15.74 0.78
N VAL A 84 22.29 -16.84 0.02
CA VAL A 84 22.89 -16.89 -1.32
C VAL A 84 22.15 -15.95 -2.26
N ARG A 85 20.81 -16.01 -2.28
CA ARG A 85 20.00 -15.17 -3.18
C ARG A 85 20.24 -13.68 -2.93
N THR A 86 20.28 -13.25 -1.68
CA THR A 86 20.60 -11.86 -1.32
C THR A 86 21.97 -11.45 -1.85
N LYS A 87 23.02 -12.29 -1.67
CA LYS A 87 24.35 -12.00 -2.21
C LYS A 87 24.38 -11.93 -3.75
N VAL A 88 23.66 -12.82 -4.43
CA VAL A 88 23.56 -12.82 -5.91
C VAL A 88 22.83 -11.56 -6.41
N VAL A 89 21.74 -11.14 -5.76
CA VAL A 89 21.03 -9.89 -6.08
C VAL A 89 21.95 -8.69 -5.88
N ASN A 90 22.67 -8.61 -4.76
CA ASN A 90 23.64 -7.54 -4.52
C ASN A 90 24.76 -7.51 -5.59
N LEU A 91 25.23 -8.69 -6.04
CA LEU A 91 26.23 -8.79 -7.09
C LEU A 91 25.68 -8.30 -8.45
N ILE A 92 24.45 -8.68 -8.80
CA ILE A 92 23.79 -8.20 -10.02
C ILE A 92 23.63 -6.68 -9.98
N GLU A 93 23.19 -6.13 -8.84
CA GLU A 93 23.08 -4.67 -8.65
C GLU A 93 24.44 -3.97 -8.80
N PHE A 94 25.48 -4.46 -8.11
CA PHE A 94 26.83 -3.92 -8.20
C PHE A 94 27.38 -3.94 -9.64
N VAL A 95 27.23 -5.05 -10.35
CA VAL A 95 27.71 -5.21 -11.73
C VAL A 95 26.92 -4.33 -12.71
N SER A 96 25.62 -4.16 -12.47
CA SER A 96 24.75 -3.32 -13.31
C SER A 96 25.10 -1.82 -13.26
N GLN A 97 25.76 -1.34 -12.21
CA GLN A 97 26.24 0.06 -12.12
C GLN A 97 27.13 0.45 -13.31
N LYS A 98 27.87 -0.50 -13.89
CA LYS A 98 28.71 -0.28 -15.08
C LYS A 98 28.22 -1.03 -16.32
N TYR A 99 27.64 -2.22 -16.17
CA TYR A 99 27.34 -3.14 -17.27
C TYR A 99 25.85 -3.55 -17.34
N HIS A 100 24.92 -2.65 -17.02
CA HIS A 100 23.48 -2.93 -16.99
C HIS A 100 22.95 -3.60 -18.27
N ASN A 101 23.35 -3.16 -19.46
CA ASN A 101 22.88 -3.77 -20.72
C ASN A 101 23.42 -5.20 -20.91
N GLN A 102 24.68 -5.48 -20.56
CA GLN A 102 25.20 -6.86 -20.56
C GLN A 102 24.51 -7.73 -19.49
N CYS A 103 24.20 -7.18 -18.30
CA CYS A 103 23.40 -7.86 -17.30
C CYS A 103 21.99 -8.21 -17.82
N VAL A 104 21.33 -7.28 -18.54
CA VAL A 104 20.02 -7.53 -19.15
C VAL A 104 20.09 -8.70 -20.14
N ASN A 105 21.10 -8.75 -21.00
CA ASN A 105 21.30 -9.88 -21.94
C ASN A 105 21.35 -11.22 -21.20
N VAL A 106 22.23 -11.34 -20.20
CA VAL A 106 22.40 -12.57 -19.42
C VAL A 106 21.11 -12.97 -18.68
N LEU A 107 20.39 -12.00 -18.10
CA LEU A 107 19.12 -12.27 -17.40
C LEU A 107 18.00 -12.68 -18.37
N VAL A 108 17.96 -12.10 -19.57
CA VAL A 108 17.05 -12.52 -20.66
C VAL A 108 17.39 -13.93 -21.14
N ASP A 109 18.67 -14.28 -21.29
CA ASP A 109 19.08 -15.65 -21.64
C ASP A 109 18.56 -16.69 -20.62
N TYR A 110 18.68 -16.41 -19.30
CA TYR A 110 18.11 -17.29 -18.28
C TYR A 110 16.59 -17.45 -18.40
N ILE A 111 15.86 -16.45 -18.90
CA ILE A 111 14.40 -16.50 -19.13
C ILE A 111 14.06 -17.28 -20.41
N LEU A 112 14.86 -17.13 -21.46
CA LEU A 112 14.66 -17.78 -22.76
C LEU A 112 15.05 -19.26 -22.75
N LEU A 113 16.02 -19.66 -21.92
CA LEU A 113 16.45 -21.04 -21.75
C LEU A 113 15.35 -21.93 -21.10
N LYS A 114 14.80 -22.86 -21.88
CA LYS A 114 13.74 -23.80 -21.45
C LYS A 114 14.13 -24.72 -20.29
N SER A 115 15.43 -24.93 -20.05
CA SER A 115 15.96 -25.75 -18.96
C SER A 115 16.09 -25.00 -17.63
N THR A 116 15.92 -23.68 -17.61
CA THR A 116 16.06 -22.87 -16.39
C THR A 116 14.92 -23.15 -15.42
N PRO A 117 15.19 -23.44 -14.13
CA PRO A 117 14.15 -23.66 -13.13
C PRO A 117 13.25 -22.41 -12.95
N PRO A 118 11.92 -22.56 -12.76
CA PRO A 118 11.00 -21.42 -12.64
C PRO A 118 11.36 -20.39 -11.57
N LYS A 119 12.01 -20.81 -10.48
CA LYS A 119 12.51 -19.90 -9.42
C LYS A 119 13.67 -19.01 -9.90
N THR A 120 14.55 -19.53 -10.75
CA THR A 120 15.63 -18.76 -11.37
C THR A 120 15.06 -17.82 -12.43
N VAL A 121 14.09 -18.26 -13.24
CA VAL A 121 13.37 -17.40 -14.19
C VAL A 121 12.67 -16.25 -13.47
N ALA A 122 11.89 -16.52 -12.42
CA ALA A 122 11.21 -15.48 -11.64
C ALA A 122 12.20 -14.52 -10.94
N GLY A 123 13.32 -15.04 -10.43
CA GLY A 123 14.40 -14.21 -9.88
C GLY A 123 15.04 -13.31 -10.93
N ALA A 124 15.32 -13.82 -12.13
CA ALA A 124 15.87 -13.05 -13.23
C ALA A 124 14.93 -11.92 -13.68
N ILE A 125 13.62 -12.21 -13.79
CA ILE A 125 12.61 -11.18 -14.08
C ILE A 125 12.58 -10.12 -12.97
N SER A 126 12.61 -10.52 -11.69
CA SER A 126 12.65 -9.57 -10.58
C SER A 126 13.92 -8.69 -10.61
N ALA A 127 15.06 -9.21 -11.04
CA ALA A 127 16.28 -8.42 -11.25
C ALA A 127 16.14 -7.45 -12.44
N LEU A 128 15.49 -7.87 -13.53
CA LEU A 128 15.19 -6.97 -14.66
C LEU A 128 14.24 -5.83 -14.25
N VAL A 129 13.27 -6.06 -13.36
CA VAL A 129 12.42 -4.97 -12.82
C VAL A 129 13.29 -3.90 -12.15
N GLU A 130 14.18 -4.31 -11.24
CA GLU A 130 15.09 -3.38 -10.53
C GLU A 130 16.06 -2.66 -11.47
N ILE A 131 16.62 -3.37 -12.46
CA ILE A 131 17.55 -2.77 -13.44
C ILE A 131 16.81 -1.78 -14.35
N THR A 132 15.61 -2.11 -14.82
CA THR A 132 14.85 -1.26 -15.75
C THR A 132 14.27 0.01 -15.10
N ASP A 133 13.95 -0.02 -13.80
CA ASP A 133 13.55 1.17 -13.04
C ASP A 133 14.75 2.10 -12.76
N LYS A 134 15.94 1.54 -12.48
CA LYS A 134 17.16 2.31 -12.15
C LYS A 134 17.96 2.81 -13.37
N TYR A 135 18.03 2.03 -14.45
CA TYR A 135 18.90 2.26 -15.59
C TYR A 135 18.13 2.26 -16.91
N ASP A 136 18.62 3.00 -17.90
CA ASP A 136 18.11 2.89 -19.27
C ASP A 136 18.64 1.60 -19.91
N VAL A 137 17.75 0.90 -20.60
CA VAL A 137 18.01 -0.43 -21.17
C VAL A 137 17.51 -0.49 -22.61
N ASP A 138 18.10 -1.36 -23.41
CA ASP A 138 17.55 -1.66 -24.73
C ASP A 138 16.20 -2.38 -24.61
N LEU A 139 15.16 -1.68 -25.10
CA LEU A 139 13.79 -2.18 -25.09
C LEU A 139 13.59 -3.40 -26.00
N GLU A 140 14.31 -3.53 -27.12
CA GLU A 140 14.17 -4.70 -28.01
C GLU A 140 14.58 -5.98 -27.28
N ILE A 141 15.70 -5.91 -26.54
CA ILE A 141 16.27 -7.03 -25.80
C ILE A 141 15.31 -7.50 -24.71
N VAL A 142 14.95 -6.61 -23.78
CA VAL A 142 14.07 -6.97 -22.65
C VAL A 142 12.64 -7.27 -23.11
N GLY A 143 12.12 -6.50 -24.08
CA GLY A 143 10.78 -6.67 -24.63
C GLY A 143 10.56 -8.00 -25.34
N SER A 144 11.58 -8.51 -26.04
CA SER A 144 11.51 -9.81 -26.74
C SER A 144 11.15 -10.97 -25.81
N SER A 145 11.56 -10.91 -24.54
CA SER A 145 11.31 -11.95 -23.53
C SER A 145 9.85 -12.05 -23.08
N LEU A 146 9.06 -10.96 -23.18
CA LEU A 146 7.72 -10.85 -22.59
C LEU A 146 6.77 -11.96 -23.08
N LYS A 147 6.80 -12.28 -24.38
CA LYS A 147 5.96 -13.34 -24.96
C LYS A 147 6.21 -14.71 -24.32
N GLN A 148 7.47 -15.03 -24.02
CA GLN A 148 7.86 -16.27 -23.36
C GLN A 148 7.48 -16.24 -21.86
N ILE A 149 7.68 -15.11 -21.18
CA ILE A 149 7.31 -14.94 -19.76
C ILE A 149 5.80 -15.15 -19.56
N PHE A 150 4.95 -14.50 -20.35
CA PHE A 150 3.49 -14.64 -20.25
C PHE A 150 2.97 -15.99 -20.75
N GLY A 151 3.74 -16.70 -21.57
CA GLY A 151 3.48 -18.08 -21.98
C GLY A 151 3.92 -19.14 -20.96
N HIS A 152 4.65 -18.76 -19.91
CA HIS A 152 5.23 -19.70 -18.95
C HIS A 152 4.17 -20.35 -18.04
N ALA A 153 4.30 -21.64 -17.75
CA ALA A 153 3.33 -22.39 -16.96
C ALA A 153 3.21 -21.88 -15.51
N ASP A 154 4.36 -21.66 -14.86
CA ASP A 154 4.45 -21.19 -13.47
C ASP A 154 3.77 -19.82 -13.26
N LYS A 155 2.96 -19.71 -12.19
CA LYS A 155 2.18 -18.50 -11.86
C LYS A 155 3.06 -17.36 -11.32
N ALA A 156 4.15 -17.65 -10.60
CA ALA A 156 5.06 -16.63 -10.08
C ALA A 156 5.86 -15.98 -11.21
N VAL A 157 6.33 -16.77 -12.19
CA VAL A 157 7.00 -16.25 -13.40
C VAL A 157 6.10 -15.26 -14.14
N ARG A 158 4.83 -15.61 -14.37
CA ARG A 158 3.85 -14.71 -15.00
C ARG A 158 3.57 -13.46 -14.15
N GLY A 159 3.47 -13.60 -12.83
CA GLY A 159 3.25 -12.48 -11.90
C GLY A 159 4.40 -11.47 -11.87
N GLU A 160 5.65 -11.93 -11.86
CA GLU A 160 6.81 -11.04 -12.04
C GLU A 160 6.84 -10.43 -13.46
N GLY A 161 6.43 -11.20 -14.47
CA GLY A 161 6.26 -10.72 -15.84
C GLY A 161 5.30 -9.53 -15.98
N THR A 162 4.17 -9.55 -15.25
CA THR A 162 3.27 -8.41 -15.17
C THR A 162 3.99 -7.18 -14.60
N LYS A 163 4.75 -7.31 -13.50
CA LYS A 163 5.50 -6.18 -12.93
C LYS A 163 6.53 -5.62 -13.90
N LEU A 164 7.28 -6.48 -14.60
CA LEU A 164 8.24 -6.05 -15.61
C LEU A 164 7.55 -5.33 -16.75
N CYS A 165 6.46 -5.89 -17.30
CA CYS A 165 5.70 -5.26 -18.37
C CYS A 165 5.10 -3.90 -17.96
N VAL A 166 4.65 -3.77 -16.71
CA VAL A 166 4.12 -2.54 -16.10
C VAL A 166 5.22 -1.49 -15.91
N GLY A 167 6.40 -1.88 -15.39
CA GLY A 167 7.56 -0.99 -15.26
C GLY A 167 8.11 -0.52 -16.61
N LEU A 168 8.20 -1.44 -17.57
CA LEU A 168 8.56 -1.15 -18.95
C LEU A 168 7.54 -0.22 -19.62
N TYR A 169 6.23 -0.37 -19.36
CA TYR A 169 5.21 0.55 -19.89
C TYR A 169 5.28 1.93 -19.21
N LYS A 170 5.51 2.00 -17.90
CA LYS A 170 5.76 3.27 -17.19
C LYS A 170 6.95 4.02 -17.81
N LYS A 171 8.00 3.31 -18.27
CA LYS A 171 9.23 3.88 -18.81
C LYS A 171 9.18 4.18 -20.32
N PHE A 172 8.67 3.25 -21.13
CA PHE A 172 8.70 3.32 -22.60
C PHE A 172 7.32 3.53 -23.25
N GLY A 173 6.25 3.57 -22.45
CA GLY A 173 4.88 3.83 -22.88
C GLY A 173 4.37 2.87 -23.95
N GLU A 174 3.71 3.44 -24.96
CA GLU A 174 3.16 2.75 -26.13
C GLU A 174 4.17 1.86 -26.88
N GLY A 175 5.48 2.11 -26.72
CA GLY A 175 6.55 1.28 -27.29
C GLY A 175 6.50 -0.20 -26.87
N ILE A 176 5.85 -0.53 -25.75
CA ILE A 176 5.68 -1.91 -25.27
C ILE A 176 4.68 -2.71 -26.12
N ARG A 177 3.67 -2.06 -26.73
CA ARG A 177 2.54 -2.74 -27.35
C ARG A 177 2.96 -3.76 -28.42
N LYS A 178 4.03 -3.48 -29.18
CA LYS A 178 4.53 -4.37 -30.23
C LYS A 178 5.04 -5.73 -29.72
N PHE A 179 5.46 -5.83 -28.45
CA PHE A 179 5.93 -7.07 -27.83
C PHE A 179 4.80 -7.89 -27.20
N ILE A 180 3.73 -7.22 -26.75
CA ILE A 180 2.59 -7.86 -26.07
C ILE A 180 1.38 -8.13 -26.96
N LYS A 181 1.32 -7.59 -28.19
CA LYS A 181 0.20 -7.75 -29.14
C LYS A 181 -0.26 -9.21 -29.39
N ASP A 182 0.64 -10.18 -29.24
CA ASP A 182 0.38 -11.61 -29.47
C ASP A 182 -0.05 -12.37 -28.19
N LEU A 183 -0.22 -11.67 -27.05
CA LEU A 183 -0.66 -12.29 -25.80
C LEU A 183 -2.15 -12.65 -25.85
N LYS A 184 -2.58 -13.54 -24.94
CA LYS A 184 -3.98 -13.94 -24.87
C LYS A 184 -4.87 -12.72 -24.53
N PRO A 185 -6.09 -12.60 -25.09
CA PRO A 185 -6.95 -11.43 -24.88
C PRO A 185 -7.19 -11.07 -23.41
N ILE A 186 -7.27 -12.07 -22.53
CA ILE A 186 -7.41 -11.85 -21.08
C ILE A 186 -6.15 -11.20 -20.45
N GLN A 187 -4.95 -11.60 -20.88
CA GLN A 187 -3.68 -11.04 -20.41
C GLN A 187 -3.50 -9.61 -20.92
N LEU A 188 -3.90 -9.35 -22.17
CA LEU A 188 -3.95 -7.99 -22.72
C LEU A 188 -4.90 -7.11 -21.91
N LYS A 189 -6.12 -7.57 -21.62
CA LYS A 189 -7.09 -6.83 -20.82
C LYS A 189 -6.56 -6.51 -19.40
N GLU A 190 -5.98 -7.51 -18.72
CA GLU A 190 -5.34 -7.33 -17.41
C GLU A 190 -4.21 -6.30 -17.46
N LEU A 191 -3.38 -6.30 -18.52
CA LEU A 191 -2.32 -5.32 -18.72
C LEU A 191 -2.87 -3.91 -19.00
N GLU A 192 -3.89 -3.74 -19.84
CA GLU A 192 -4.53 -2.43 -20.03
C GLU A 192 -5.13 -1.90 -18.71
N GLU A 193 -5.74 -2.77 -17.89
CA GLU A 193 -6.25 -2.38 -16.58
C GLU A 193 -5.14 -1.92 -15.61
N GLU A 194 -3.92 -2.43 -15.74
CA GLU A 194 -2.75 -1.91 -15.00
C GLU A 194 -2.18 -0.64 -15.62
N PHE A 195 -2.05 -0.58 -16.96
CA PHE A 195 -1.56 0.60 -17.68
C PHE A 195 -2.43 1.84 -17.44
N ASN A 196 -3.76 1.68 -17.38
CA ASN A 196 -4.71 2.75 -17.07
C ASN A 196 -4.58 3.29 -15.62
N LYS A 197 -3.91 2.58 -14.71
CA LYS A 197 -3.62 3.05 -13.34
C LYS A 197 -2.34 3.90 -13.26
N ILE A 198 -1.53 3.90 -14.33
CA ILE A 198 -0.24 4.58 -14.38
C ILE A 198 -0.42 5.94 -15.07
N GLN A 199 -0.21 7.03 -14.33
CA GLN A 199 0.14 8.29 -14.98
C GLN A 199 1.57 8.14 -15.53
N PRO A 200 1.80 8.29 -16.85
CA PRO A 200 3.12 8.06 -17.42
C PRO A 200 4.12 9.11 -16.93
N GLU A 201 5.09 8.68 -16.13
CA GLU A 201 6.33 9.42 -15.89
C GLU A 201 7.12 9.40 -17.21
N ILE A 202 7.11 10.52 -17.95
CA ILE A 202 7.85 10.60 -19.21
C ILE A 202 9.35 10.55 -18.89
N SER A 203 9.94 9.37 -19.14
CA SER A 203 11.37 9.15 -18.98
C SER A 203 12.15 10.16 -19.82
N LYS A 204 13.20 10.76 -19.24
CA LYS A 204 14.18 11.53 -19.99
C LYS A 204 14.85 10.63 -21.02
N LYS A 205 14.41 10.68 -22.28
CA LYS A 205 15.28 10.27 -23.37
C LYS A 205 16.38 11.30 -23.51
N GLU A 206 17.63 10.85 -23.46
CA GLU A 206 18.68 11.55 -24.19
C GLU A 206 18.32 11.44 -25.68
N SER A 207 17.72 12.50 -26.21
CA SER A 207 17.60 12.70 -27.64
C SER A 207 18.86 13.43 -28.12
N THR A 208 19.53 12.83 -29.11
CA THR A 208 20.35 13.59 -30.06
C THR A 208 19.53 14.81 -30.50
N PRO A 209 20.09 16.05 -30.51
CA PRO A 209 19.29 17.23 -30.77
C PRO A 209 18.74 17.20 -32.20
N LEU A 210 17.46 16.81 -32.33
CA LEU A 210 16.73 17.00 -33.57
C LEU A 210 16.64 18.50 -33.81
N SER A 211 17.27 18.95 -34.89
CA SER A 211 17.06 20.29 -35.43
C SER A 211 15.56 20.54 -35.58
N LEU A 212 15.04 21.58 -34.94
CA LEU A 212 13.63 21.99 -34.94
C LEU A 212 13.10 22.47 -36.31
N THR A 213 13.82 22.19 -37.40
CA THR A 213 13.54 22.67 -38.76
C THR A 213 12.27 22.07 -39.41
N ASN A 214 11.67 21.04 -38.81
CA ASN A 214 10.41 20.45 -39.28
C ASN A 214 9.17 21.21 -38.74
N ASN A 215 8.82 22.27 -39.48
CA ASN A 215 7.68 23.21 -39.35
C ASN A 215 6.25 22.62 -39.20
N LYS A 216 6.06 21.33 -38.94
CA LYS A 216 4.75 20.65 -38.96
C LYS A 216 3.95 20.79 -37.66
N PHE A 217 4.59 20.59 -36.51
CA PHE A 217 3.90 20.65 -35.20
C PHE A 217 3.58 22.10 -34.80
N LEU A 218 4.42 23.08 -35.14
CA LEU A 218 4.20 24.50 -34.87
C LEU A 218 2.87 25.02 -35.44
N LYS A 219 2.48 24.52 -36.63
CA LYS A 219 1.17 24.79 -37.25
C LYS A 219 0.04 24.16 -36.45
N LYS A 220 0.15 22.88 -36.08
CA LYS A 220 -0.85 22.18 -35.25
C LYS A 220 -1.09 22.90 -33.92
N CYS A 221 -0.02 23.32 -33.24
CA CYS A 221 -0.08 24.07 -31.98
C CYS A 221 -0.91 25.37 -32.05
N ASN A 222 -1.14 25.92 -33.25
CA ASN A 222 -1.89 27.15 -33.49
C ASN A 222 -3.18 26.94 -34.32
N ASP A 223 -3.59 25.69 -34.56
CA ASP A 223 -4.81 25.37 -35.31
C ASP A 223 -6.09 25.89 -34.61
N GLU A 224 -7.13 26.19 -35.38
CA GLU A 224 -8.44 26.60 -34.85
C GLU A 224 -9.09 25.49 -34.02
N LYS A 225 -8.89 24.23 -34.40
CA LYS A 225 -9.44 23.05 -33.74
C LYS A 225 -8.61 22.66 -32.52
N TRP A 226 -9.25 22.65 -31.36
CA TRP A 226 -8.59 22.39 -30.08
C TRP A 226 -7.91 21.02 -30.01
N ASN A 227 -8.46 20.00 -30.67
CA ASN A 227 -7.87 18.66 -30.69
C ASN A 227 -6.59 18.60 -31.54
N ILE A 228 -6.49 19.42 -32.59
CA ILE A 228 -5.25 19.55 -33.39
C ILE A 228 -4.20 20.34 -32.59
N ARG A 229 -4.61 21.36 -31.81
CA ARG A 229 -3.70 22.02 -30.86
C ARG A 229 -3.19 21.08 -29.78
N LEU A 230 -4.05 20.21 -29.25
CA LEU A 230 -3.68 19.19 -28.28
C LEU A 230 -2.69 18.17 -28.89
N GLU A 231 -2.94 17.73 -30.12
CA GLU A 231 -2.04 16.86 -30.88
C GLU A 231 -0.66 17.53 -31.08
N GLY A 232 -0.62 18.79 -31.51
CA GLY A 232 0.63 19.55 -31.69
C GLY A 232 1.42 19.75 -30.39
N LEU A 233 0.73 20.02 -29.27
CA LEU A 233 1.38 20.10 -27.96
C LEU A 233 1.90 18.72 -27.49
N ASN A 234 1.18 17.63 -27.77
CA ASN A 234 1.67 16.28 -27.49
C ASN A 234 2.89 15.91 -28.34
N GLU A 235 2.93 16.29 -29.62
CA GLU A 235 4.13 16.16 -30.47
C GLU A 235 5.31 16.95 -29.90
N LEU A 236 5.10 18.21 -29.49
CA LEU A 236 6.14 19.04 -28.87
C LEU A 236 6.63 18.47 -27.53
N LYS A 237 5.71 17.92 -26.71
CA LYS A 237 6.02 17.26 -25.43
C LYS A 237 6.86 16.00 -25.62
N ALA A 238 6.59 15.22 -26.67
CA ALA A 238 7.40 14.06 -27.03
C ALA A 238 8.83 14.41 -27.47
N CYS A 239 9.09 15.68 -27.81
CA CYS A 239 10.43 16.21 -28.12
C CYS A 239 11.19 16.78 -26.90
N ILE A 240 10.67 16.67 -25.67
CA ILE A 240 11.40 17.12 -24.47
C ILE A 240 12.60 16.17 -24.22
N PRO A 241 13.83 16.69 -24.00
CA PRO A 241 14.21 18.10 -23.91
C PRO A 241 14.43 18.77 -25.28
N PHE A 242 13.85 19.96 -25.46
CA PHE A 242 14.07 20.83 -26.63
C PHE A 242 14.58 22.21 -26.20
N THR A 243 15.18 22.94 -27.15
CA THR A 243 15.62 24.32 -26.94
C THR A 243 14.45 25.31 -27.07
N PHE A 244 14.37 26.28 -26.17
CA PHE A 244 13.36 27.35 -26.22
C PHE A 244 13.76 28.48 -27.17
N ASP A 245 13.24 28.43 -28.41
CA ASP A 245 13.29 29.55 -29.34
C ASP A 245 12.08 30.49 -29.20
N ASN A 246 12.07 31.57 -29.99
CA ASN A 246 11.00 32.56 -29.98
C ASN A 246 9.64 32.02 -30.48
N GLU A 247 9.63 30.99 -31.33
CA GLU A 247 8.40 30.42 -31.90
C GLU A 247 7.69 29.53 -30.88
N ILE A 248 8.45 28.67 -30.19
CA ILE A 248 7.97 27.86 -29.07
C ILE A 248 7.47 28.75 -27.93
N LEU A 249 8.22 29.80 -27.57
CA LEU A 249 7.77 30.76 -26.55
C LEU A 249 6.49 31.49 -26.98
N SER A 250 6.35 31.85 -28.26
CA SER A 250 5.13 32.46 -28.81
C SER A 250 3.92 31.53 -28.70
N ILE A 251 4.09 30.24 -29.03
CA ILE A 251 3.06 29.21 -28.80
C ILE A 251 2.68 29.17 -27.31
N PHE A 252 3.65 29.17 -26.40
CA PHE A 252 3.36 29.07 -24.97
C PHE A 252 2.58 30.28 -24.45
N TYR A 253 2.99 31.50 -24.81
CA TYR A 253 2.24 32.72 -24.43
C TYR A 253 0.79 32.69 -24.94
N THR A 254 0.57 32.14 -26.13
CA THR A 254 -0.75 32.01 -26.74
C THR A 254 -1.59 30.92 -26.06
N ARG A 255 -0.99 29.75 -25.77
CA ARG A 255 -1.67 28.57 -25.19
C ARG A 255 -1.93 28.69 -23.69
N ILE A 256 -1.24 29.56 -22.94
CA ILE A 256 -1.63 29.95 -21.56
C ILE A 256 -3.08 30.46 -21.53
N SER A 257 -3.48 31.16 -22.59
CA SER A 257 -4.82 31.73 -22.73
C SER A 257 -5.83 30.80 -23.41
N ASP A 258 -5.50 29.53 -23.71
CA ASP A 258 -6.36 28.67 -24.53
C ASP A 258 -7.79 28.53 -23.95
N PRO A 259 -8.85 28.61 -24.79
CA PRO A 259 -10.22 28.40 -24.33
C PRO A 259 -10.51 26.94 -23.93
N ASN A 260 -9.74 25.96 -24.41
CA ASN A 260 -9.93 24.56 -24.05
C ASN A 260 -8.97 24.14 -22.91
N ASN A 261 -9.54 23.71 -21.79
CA ASN A 261 -8.77 23.32 -20.61
C ASN A 261 -7.86 22.09 -20.83
N GLN A 262 -8.16 21.17 -21.76
CA GLN A 262 -7.27 20.05 -22.06
C GLN A 262 -5.98 20.54 -22.74
N VAL A 263 -6.10 21.44 -23.71
CA VAL A 263 -4.95 22.09 -24.37
C VAL A 263 -4.13 22.89 -23.36
N PHE A 264 -4.79 23.63 -22.47
CA PHE A 264 -4.10 24.36 -21.39
C PHE A 264 -3.41 23.43 -20.39
N PHE A 265 -4.01 22.31 -20.01
CA PHE A 265 -3.40 21.32 -19.11
C PHE A 265 -2.19 20.63 -19.74
N GLU A 266 -2.22 20.36 -21.04
CA GLU A 266 -1.05 19.84 -21.77
C GLU A 266 0.13 20.83 -21.71
N LEU A 267 -0.15 22.13 -21.89
CA LEU A 267 0.87 23.16 -21.73
C LEU A 267 1.42 23.22 -20.29
N LEU A 268 0.56 23.14 -19.27
CA LEU A 268 1.00 23.10 -17.88
C LEU A 268 1.95 21.92 -17.62
N GLU A 269 1.67 20.76 -18.21
CA GLU A 269 2.52 19.58 -18.07
C GLU A 269 3.88 19.77 -18.76
N ILE A 270 3.90 20.32 -19.98
CA ILE A 270 5.14 20.69 -20.67
C ILE A 270 5.96 21.70 -19.85
N LEU A 271 5.32 22.71 -19.25
CA LEU A 271 5.99 23.69 -18.39
C LEU A 271 6.58 23.05 -17.12
N ALA A 272 5.86 22.12 -16.50
CA ALA A 272 6.34 21.37 -15.34
C ALA A 272 7.53 20.45 -15.70
N LEU A 273 7.47 19.72 -16.81
CA LEU A 273 8.52 18.81 -17.28
C LEU A 273 9.81 19.55 -17.68
N THR A 274 9.66 20.68 -18.38
CA THR A 274 10.80 21.50 -18.85
C THR A 274 11.38 22.44 -17.80
N LYS A 275 10.67 22.69 -16.70
CA LYS A 275 11.02 23.65 -15.64
C LYS A 275 11.40 25.04 -16.18
N LEU A 276 10.68 25.52 -17.20
CA LEU A 276 10.98 26.79 -17.88
C LEU A 276 10.90 28.00 -16.94
N LYS A 277 12.05 28.58 -16.59
CA LYS A 277 12.13 29.79 -15.75
C LYS A 277 11.97 31.06 -16.59
N ASN A 278 10.72 31.41 -16.91
CA ASN A 278 10.36 32.61 -17.67
C ASN A 278 9.30 33.46 -16.95
N GLN A 279 9.62 34.74 -16.67
CA GLN A 279 8.72 35.67 -15.97
C GLN A 279 7.39 35.87 -16.71
N ARG A 280 7.41 36.04 -18.03
CA ARG A 280 6.20 36.31 -18.83
C ARG A 280 5.24 35.12 -18.84
N ILE A 281 5.77 33.89 -18.78
CA ILE A 281 4.98 32.68 -18.55
C ILE A 281 4.32 32.72 -17.16
N VAL A 282 5.08 33.04 -16.11
CA VAL A 282 4.54 33.15 -14.74
C VAL A 282 3.46 34.22 -14.65
N ASN A 283 3.66 35.41 -15.24
CA ASN A 283 2.65 36.47 -15.29
C ASN A 283 1.34 35.96 -15.91
N GLY A 284 1.40 35.24 -17.03
CA GLY A 284 0.24 34.67 -17.69
C GLY A 284 -0.47 33.58 -16.87
N LEU A 285 0.29 32.71 -16.21
CA LEU A 285 -0.24 31.68 -15.31
C LEU A 285 -0.93 32.30 -14.09
N VAL A 286 -0.33 33.32 -13.47
CA VAL A 286 -0.91 34.04 -12.33
C VAL A 286 -2.19 34.78 -12.73
N GLU A 287 -2.23 35.41 -13.90
CA GLU A 287 -3.46 36.03 -14.43
C GLU A 287 -4.59 35.00 -14.66
N ARG A 288 -4.24 33.74 -14.95
CA ARG A 288 -5.20 32.62 -15.10
C ARG A 288 -5.70 32.07 -13.75
N LEU A 289 -5.09 32.42 -12.61
CA LEU A 289 -5.57 32.04 -11.25
C LEU A 289 -6.92 32.68 -10.84
N LYS A 290 -7.55 33.44 -11.74
CA LYS A 290 -8.94 33.93 -11.64
C LYS A 290 -10.00 32.96 -12.17
N ASP A 291 -9.61 31.78 -12.66
CA ASP A 291 -10.55 30.79 -13.20
C ASP A 291 -11.57 30.34 -12.14
N LYS A 292 -12.82 30.14 -12.54
CA LYS A 292 -13.91 29.68 -11.65
C LYS A 292 -13.74 28.23 -11.21
N LYS A 293 -13.02 27.41 -12.00
CA LYS A 293 -12.78 26.00 -11.72
C LYS A 293 -11.57 25.85 -10.80
N THR A 294 -11.79 25.40 -9.57
CA THR A 294 -10.73 25.12 -8.56
C THR A 294 -9.61 24.27 -9.14
N ILE A 295 -9.95 23.16 -9.81
CA ILE A 295 -8.98 22.26 -10.48
C ILE A 295 -8.04 22.96 -11.46
N VAL A 296 -8.46 24.05 -12.12
CA VAL A 296 -7.57 24.84 -13.00
C VAL A 296 -6.57 25.63 -12.15
N CYS A 297 -7.05 26.31 -11.12
CA CYS A 297 -6.21 27.05 -10.19
C CYS A 297 -5.22 26.15 -9.44
N ASP A 298 -5.66 24.97 -9.00
CA ASP A 298 -4.81 24.01 -8.27
C ASP A 298 -3.72 23.44 -9.18
N LYS A 299 -4.05 23.02 -10.41
CA LYS A 299 -3.05 22.62 -11.42
C LYS A 299 -2.04 23.72 -11.73
N ILE A 300 -2.45 24.99 -11.81
CA ILE A 300 -1.51 26.11 -11.99
C ILE A 300 -0.56 26.21 -10.80
N LYS A 301 -1.08 26.17 -9.56
CA LYS A 301 -0.25 26.26 -8.34
C LYS A 301 0.73 25.08 -8.25
N GLU A 302 0.30 23.86 -8.56
CA GLU A 302 1.17 22.68 -8.66
C GLU A 302 2.25 22.83 -9.74
N THR A 303 1.88 23.37 -10.90
CA THR A 303 2.83 23.62 -12.00
C THR A 303 3.90 24.64 -11.59
N LEU A 304 3.50 25.74 -10.96
CA LEU A 304 4.43 26.76 -10.42
C LEU A 304 5.33 26.22 -9.30
N LEU A 305 4.95 25.15 -8.60
CA LEU A 305 5.82 24.44 -7.65
C LEU A 305 6.81 23.54 -8.40
N LYS A 306 6.33 22.70 -9.34
CA LYS A 306 7.16 21.79 -10.15
C LYS A 306 8.19 22.51 -11.03
N MET A 307 7.85 23.71 -11.52
CA MET A 307 8.75 24.56 -12.31
C MET A 307 9.92 25.14 -11.50
N GLU A 308 9.89 25.08 -10.16
CA GLU A 308 10.94 25.64 -9.28
C GLU A 308 11.30 27.10 -9.63
N ILE A 309 10.27 27.92 -9.93
CA ILE A 309 10.48 29.32 -10.31
C ILE A 309 11.22 30.09 -9.19
N PRO A 310 12.08 31.07 -9.47
CA PRO A 310 12.75 31.86 -8.43
C PRO A 310 11.76 32.61 -7.50
N GLU A 311 12.15 33.01 -6.28
CA GLU A 311 11.28 33.84 -5.39
C GLU A 311 11.20 35.30 -5.89
N GLU A 312 12.19 35.69 -6.68
CA GLU A 312 12.32 36.94 -7.42
C GLU A 312 11.18 37.14 -8.42
N PHE A 313 10.60 36.03 -8.93
CA PHE A 313 9.52 36.05 -9.92
C PHE A 313 8.14 36.37 -9.31
N LEU A 314 8.03 36.36 -7.98
CA LEU A 314 6.86 36.89 -7.28
C LEU A 314 6.93 38.42 -7.31
N GLN A 315 5.89 39.03 -7.86
CA GLN A 315 5.78 40.48 -8.05
C GLN A 315 4.67 41.05 -7.16
N LYS A 316 4.81 42.32 -6.75
CA LYS A 316 3.86 43.01 -5.84
C LYS A 316 2.44 43.03 -6.41
N GLU A 317 2.36 43.19 -7.72
CA GLU A 317 1.16 43.30 -8.55
C GLU A 317 0.21 42.12 -8.36
N TYR A 318 0.72 40.93 -8.05
CA TYR A 318 -0.09 39.73 -7.81
C TYR A 318 -0.88 39.81 -6.50
N PHE A 319 -0.27 40.38 -5.46
CA PHE A 319 -0.83 40.48 -4.11
C PHE A 319 -1.77 41.69 -3.96
N ILE A 320 -1.58 42.74 -4.77
CA ILE A 320 -2.51 43.87 -4.90
C ILE A 320 -3.51 43.70 -6.06
N HIS A 321 -3.59 42.52 -6.66
CA HIS A 321 -4.39 42.31 -7.86
C HIS A 321 -5.88 42.60 -7.65
N LYS A 322 -6.53 43.21 -8.67
CA LYS A 322 -7.93 43.63 -8.62
C LYS A 322 -8.92 42.48 -8.40
N ASN A 323 -8.59 41.26 -8.84
CA ASN A 323 -9.43 40.09 -8.63
C ASN A 323 -9.03 39.36 -7.32
N PRO A 324 -9.94 39.21 -6.33
CA PRO A 324 -9.68 38.52 -5.08
C PRO A 324 -9.21 37.07 -5.23
N GLN A 325 -9.67 36.35 -6.26
CA GLN A 325 -9.34 34.93 -6.47
C GLN A 325 -7.86 34.74 -6.82
N VAL A 326 -7.26 35.68 -7.55
CA VAL A 326 -5.82 35.69 -7.83
C VAL A 326 -5.03 35.88 -6.54
N LYS A 327 -5.43 36.84 -5.69
CA LYS A 327 -4.81 37.09 -4.39
C LYS A 327 -4.89 35.86 -3.48
N ILE A 328 -6.06 35.24 -3.36
CA ILE A 328 -6.26 33.98 -2.61
C ILE A 328 -5.30 32.88 -3.10
N ASN A 329 -5.26 32.65 -4.42
CA ASN A 329 -4.47 31.58 -4.99
C ASN A 329 -2.95 31.83 -4.96
N ILE A 330 -2.48 33.08 -5.12
CA ILE A 330 -1.04 33.38 -5.03
C ILE A 330 -0.52 33.35 -3.59
N ILE A 331 -1.36 33.72 -2.60
CA ILE A 331 -1.04 33.54 -1.18
C ILE A 331 -1.01 32.04 -0.82
N ASP A 332 -1.97 31.25 -1.32
CA ASP A 332 -2.00 29.80 -1.15
C ASP A 332 -0.76 29.11 -1.77
N TYR A 333 -0.30 29.58 -2.94
CA TYR A 333 0.96 29.16 -3.55
C TYR A 333 2.17 29.54 -2.68
N ALA A 334 2.27 30.80 -2.24
CA ALA A 334 3.38 31.27 -1.42
C ALA A 334 3.48 30.52 -0.08
N LEU A 335 2.32 30.16 0.51
CA LEU A 335 2.22 29.32 1.69
C LEU A 335 2.74 27.91 1.43
N LYS A 336 2.24 27.24 0.38
CA LYS A 336 2.66 25.87 0.00
C LYS A 336 4.14 25.78 -0.38
N ARG A 337 4.72 26.87 -0.87
CA ARG A 337 6.14 26.99 -1.22
C ARG A 337 7.05 27.36 -0.03
N GLU A 338 6.48 27.76 1.11
CA GLU A 338 7.23 28.28 2.28
C GLU A 338 8.12 29.51 1.97
N VAL A 339 7.65 30.41 1.10
CA VAL A 339 8.42 31.56 0.57
C VAL A 339 9.11 32.37 1.66
N LYS A 340 10.44 32.52 1.57
CA LYS A 340 11.27 33.13 2.63
C LYS A 340 11.46 34.63 2.48
N ARG A 341 11.43 35.16 1.24
CA ARG A 341 11.60 36.57 0.88
C ARG A 341 10.75 37.54 1.71
N LYS A 342 11.37 38.62 2.22
CA LYS A 342 10.73 39.59 3.12
C LYS A 342 9.71 40.47 2.41
N GLU A 343 10.00 40.87 1.18
CA GLU A 343 9.12 41.73 0.38
C GLU A 343 7.77 41.05 0.11
N VAL A 344 7.77 39.73 -0.10
CA VAL A 344 6.52 38.94 -0.23
C VAL A 344 5.70 38.98 1.06
N GLU A 345 6.35 38.92 2.23
CA GLU A 345 5.67 39.06 3.52
C GLU A 345 5.06 40.46 3.70
N GLU A 346 5.75 41.52 3.26
CA GLU A 346 5.22 42.88 3.25
C GLU A 346 4.00 43.02 2.33
N TRP A 347 4.02 42.39 1.15
CA TRP A 347 2.88 42.41 0.23
C TRP A 347 1.70 41.59 0.78
N VAL A 348 1.94 40.45 1.44
CA VAL A 348 0.89 39.68 2.13
C VAL A 348 0.33 40.45 3.34
N LYS A 349 1.14 41.25 4.05
CA LYS A 349 0.63 42.15 5.12
C LYS A 349 -0.40 43.15 4.59
N ILE A 350 -0.25 43.66 3.37
CA ILE A 350 -1.28 44.52 2.73
C ILE A 350 -2.60 43.74 2.57
N CYS A 351 -2.55 42.47 2.17
CA CYS A 351 -3.72 41.62 1.99
C CYS A 351 -4.51 41.33 3.29
N THR A 352 -3.91 41.52 4.48
CA THR A 352 -4.64 41.37 5.77
C THR A 352 -5.75 42.41 5.94
N LYS A 353 -5.67 43.55 5.22
CA LYS A 353 -6.65 44.63 5.21
C LYS A 353 -7.53 44.65 3.95
N ASP A 354 -7.51 43.57 3.16
CA ASP A 354 -8.29 43.48 1.93
C ASP A 354 -9.81 43.53 2.20
N GLN A 355 -10.58 44.08 1.27
CA GLN A 355 -12.05 44.14 1.40
C GLN A 355 -12.67 42.73 1.41
N ASN A 356 -12.10 41.77 0.68
CA ASN A 356 -12.59 40.40 0.63
C ASN A 356 -12.12 39.57 1.85
N GLY A 357 -13.08 38.99 2.57
CA GLY A 357 -12.79 38.21 3.79
C GLY A 357 -11.90 36.99 3.59
N GLN A 358 -12.01 36.28 2.46
CA GLN A 358 -11.20 35.10 2.18
C GLN A 358 -9.73 35.46 1.91
N VAL A 359 -9.48 36.62 1.27
CA VAL A 359 -8.13 37.18 1.09
C VAL A 359 -7.49 37.45 2.46
N ARG A 360 -8.23 38.10 3.38
CA ARG A 360 -7.74 38.36 4.75
C ARG A 360 -7.43 37.06 5.50
N THR A 361 -8.30 36.06 5.45
CA THR A 361 -8.08 34.75 6.09
C THR A 361 -6.81 34.08 5.59
N LYS A 362 -6.61 34.00 4.26
CA LYS A 362 -5.41 33.40 3.67
C LYS A 362 -4.13 34.19 3.98
N ALA A 363 -4.20 35.52 4.02
CA ALA A 363 -3.08 36.37 4.41
C ALA A 363 -2.64 36.11 5.87
N ASN A 364 -3.61 36.00 6.78
CA ASN A 364 -3.35 35.69 8.19
C ASN A 364 -2.81 34.26 8.39
N GLU A 365 -3.30 33.28 7.62
CA GLU A 365 -2.78 31.90 7.61
C GLU A 365 -1.28 31.88 7.26
N PHE A 366 -0.87 32.62 6.23
CA PHE A 366 0.53 32.74 5.81
C PHE A 366 1.43 33.34 6.91
N LEU A 367 1.03 34.48 7.48
CA LEU A 367 1.81 35.16 8.52
C LEU A 367 1.91 34.33 9.81
N ASN A 368 0.84 33.65 10.20
CA ASN A 368 0.82 32.78 11.38
C ASN A 368 1.73 31.55 11.22
N ASN A 369 1.87 30.99 10.01
CA ASN A 369 2.78 29.88 9.76
C ASN A 369 4.26 30.31 9.92
N LYS A 370 4.63 31.46 9.34
CA LYS A 370 5.98 32.07 9.51
C LYS A 370 6.36 32.26 10.99
N ASN A 371 5.44 32.77 11.81
CA ASN A 371 5.69 33.02 13.23
C ASN A 371 6.01 31.73 14.01
N LYS A 372 5.35 30.60 13.71
CA LYS A 372 5.65 29.29 14.33
C LYS A 372 7.06 28.79 14.01
N VAL A 373 7.53 28.99 12.77
CA VAL A 373 8.87 28.58 12.34
C VAL A 373 9.94 29.43 13.05
N ALA A 374 9.72 30.74 13.21
CA ALA A 374 10.64 31.62 13.94
C ALA A 374 10.79 31.23 15.42
N SER A 375 9.69 30.91 16.12
CA SER A 375 9.75 30.50 17.53
C SER A 375 10.48 29.16 17.77
N ASN A 376 10.46 28.24 16.81
CA ASN A 376 11.19 26.98 16.93
C ASN A 376 12.70 27.16 16.77
N ASN A 377 13.16 28.02 15.85
CA ASN A 377 14.59 28.25 15.62
C ASN A 377 15.29 28.90 16.82
N ASN A 378 14.62 29.83 17.52
CA ASN A 378 15.15 30.43 18.75
C ASN A 378 15.30 29.41 19.91
N LYS A 379 14.61 28.28 19.84
CA LYS A 379 14.70 27.22 20.87
C LYS A 379 15.92 26.32 20.71
N VAL A 380 16.44 26.19 19.48
CA VAL A 380 17.61 25.35 19.15
C VAL A 380 18.93 26.06 19.45
N LEU A 381 18.99 27.38 19.28
CA LEU A 381 20.19 28.17 19.61
C LEU A 381 20.48 28.21 21.12
N ASN A 382 19.44 28.17 21.96
CA ASN A 382 19.60 28.20 23.42
C ASN A 382 19.97 26.83 24.04
N SER A 383 19.96 25.72 23.29
CA SER A 383 20.28 24.39 23.83
C SER A 383 21.74 23.95 23.65
N VAL A 384 22.60 24.80 23.07
CA VAL A 384 24.04 24.50 22.83
C VAL A 384 24.94 25.09 23.92
N ALA A 385 24.41 25.93 24.82
CA ALA A 385 25.17 26.65 25.83
C ALA A 385 25.11 26.06 27.25
N GLY A 386 24.64 24.81 27.43
CA GLY A 386 24.42 24.21 28.74
C GLY A 386 24.77 22.73 28.85
N SER A 387 25.45 22.39 29.95
CA SER A 387 25.57 21.04 30.53
C SER A 387 26.61 20.08 29.94
N ASN A 388 27.89 20.40 30.13
CA ASN A 388 28.88 19.37 30.49
C ASN A 388 28.79 19.09 32.00
N MET A 389 28.57 17.84 32.44
CA MET A 389 29.26 17.13 33.54
C MET A 389 28.52 15.88 34.07
N ALA A 390 29.33 14.94 34.58
CA ALA A 390 29.03 13.87 35.55
C ALA A 390 28.23 12.61 35.14
N GLY A 391 28.96 11.50 34.97
CA GLY A 391 29.01 10.46 36.03
C GLY A 391 28.26 9.12 35.82
N ASN A 392 28.99 8.07 35.42
CA ASN A 392 28.57 6.65 35.54
C ASN A 392 28.57 6.15 37.00
N ILE A 393 27.64 5.26 37.39
CA ILE A 393 27.86 4.09 38.28
C ILE A 393 26.93 2.90 37.85
N VAL A 394 27.37 1.67 38.12
CA VAL A 394 26.86 0.35 37.67
C VAL A 394 26.13 -0.42 38.79
N ALA A 395 25.15 -1.29 38.46
CA ALA A 395 24.79 -2.50 39.23
C ALA A 395 23.98 -3.53 38.41
N SER A 396 23.97 -4.82 38.81
CA SER A 396 23.47 -5.98 38.03
C SER A 396 22.73 -7.02 38.92
N SER A 397 22.40 -8.21 38.37
CA SER A 397 21.85 -9.45 39.01
C SER A 397 20.32 -9.52 39.24
N HIS A 398 19.63 -10.68 39.29
CA HIS A 398 19.86 -12.05 38.75
C HIS A 398 18.52 -12.85 38.70
N LEU A 399 18.49 -14.00 38.01
CA LEU A 399 17.42 -15.01 37.95
C LEU A 399 17.52 -16.04 39.10
N PRO A 400 16.48 -16.83 39.45
CA PRO A 400 16.47 -18.26 39.05
C PRO A 400 15.12 -19.05 38.93
N ASN A 401 15.11 -19.98 37.96
CA ASN A 401 14.60 -21.39 37.91
C ASN A 401 13.23 -21.90 38.45
N ASN A 402 12.43 -22.42 37.51
CA ASN A 402 11.94 -23.82 37.32
C ASN A 402 11.58 -24.77 38.50
N LYS A 403 10.39 -25.42 38.37
CA LYS A 403 10.21 -26.91 38.35
C LYS A 403 8.81 -27.32 37.82
N ALA A 404 8.65 -28.58 37.39
CA ALA A 404 7.49 -29.13 36.66
C ALA A 404 6.85 -30.34 37.38
N LEU A 405 5.64 -30.80 36.97
CA LEU A 405 5.13 -32.18 37.16
C LEU A 405 3.82 -32.52 36.38
N ASN A 406 3.45 -33.81 36.40
CA ASN A 406 2.58 -34.58 35.47
C ASN A 406 1.59 -35.50 36.27
N ILE A 407 0.49 -36.12 35.79
CA ILE A 407 -0.23 -36.20 34.48
C ILE A 407 -1.70 -36.72 34.66
N VAL A 408 -2.60 -36.42 33.71
CA VAL A 408 -3.87 -37.10 33.25
C VAL A 408 -4.69 -38.05 34.17
N ALA A 409 -6.02 -37.81 34.25
CA ALA A 409 -7.12 -38.81 34.15
C ALA A 409 -8.51 -38.13 33.92
N THR A 410 -9.51 -38.82 33.34
CA THR A 410 -10.75 -38.23 32.75
C THR A 410 -12.08 -38.63 33.49
N PRO A 411 -13.32 -38.55 32.94
CA PRO A 411 -14.48 -37.83 33.54
C PRO A 411 -15.65 -38.81 33.92
N PRO A 412 -16.97 -38.49 33.93
CA PRO A 412 -17.73 -37.21 33.96
C PRO A 412 -18.86 -37.15 35.05
N ALA A 413 -19.47 -35.97 35.29
CA ALA A 413 -20.87 -35.86 35.75
C ALA A 413 -21.45 -34.43 35.63
N ASN A 414 -22.72 -34.31 35.23
CA ASN A 414 -23.53 -33.08 35.29
C ASN A 414 -23.96 -32.77 36.73
N GLN A 415 -24.03 -31.48 37.11
CA GLN A 415 -25.17 -30.92 37.86
C GLN A 415 -25.15 -29.37 37.93
N ASN A 416 -26.34 -28.77 37.77
CA ASN A 416 -26.57 -27.33 37.90
C ASN A 416 -26.49 -26.88 39.37
N THR A 417 -25.90 -25.70 39.62
CA THR A 417 -26.35 -24.61 40.55
C THR A 417 -25.18 -23.63 40.82
N PRO A 418 -25.40 -22.49 41.51
CA PRO A 418 -25.66 -21.20 40.91
C PRO A 418 -24.40 -20.36 40.68
N ILE A 419 -24.49 -19.38 39.77
CA ILE A 419 -23.38 -18.47 39.42
C ILE A 419 -22.95 -17.63 40.63
N LYS A 420 -21.87 -18.05 41.31
CA LYS A 420 -21.08 -17.13 42.15
C LYS A 420 -20.29 -16.21 41.23
N ARG A 421 -20.41 -14.89 41.44
CA ARG A 421 -19.57 -13.88 40.77
C ARG A 421 -18.09 -14.14 41.07
N VAL A 422 -17.38 -14.76 40.14
CA VAL A 422 -15.91 -14.88 40.17
C VAL A 422 -15.31 -13.59 39.60
N LYS A 423 -14.22 -13.11 40.22
CA LYS A 423 -13.49 -11.92 39.79
C LYS A 423 -13.09 -12.04 38.31
N THR A 424 -13.37 -11.01 37.52
CA THR A 424 -13.19 -10.98 36.07
C THR A 424 -11.71 -11.01 35.66
N SER A 425 -11.20 -12.23 35.47
CA SER A 425 -10.04 -12.49 34.61
C SER A 425 -10.58 -12.80 33.21
N TYR A 426 -10.14 -12.03 32.20
CA TYR A 426 -10.50 -12.27 30.81
C TYR A 426 -9.78 -13.51 30.27
N PHE A 427 -10.32 -14.68 30.55
CA PHE A 427 -9.81 -15.93 30.02
C PHE A 427 -10.16 -16.06 28.53
N GLY A 428 -9.12 -16.14 27.70
CA GLY A 428 -9.23 -16.63 26.32
C GLY A 428 -9.19 -18.16 26.26
N PRO A 429 -9.34 -18.76 25.06
CA PRO A 429 -9.27 -20.21 24.88
C PRO A 429 -7.90 -20.76 25.32
N THR A 430 -7.92 -21.92 25.96
CA THR A 430 -6.72 -22.65 26.37
C THR A 430 -5.92 -23.11 25.14
N GLN A 431 -4.64 -23.43 25.31
CA GLN A 431 -3.81 -23.88 24.18
C GLN A 431 -4.32 -25.22 23.59
N GLU A 432 -4.82 -26.12 24.42
CA GLU A 432 -5.42 -27.39 24.00
C GLU A 432 -6.69 -27.18 23.15
N GLU A 433 -7.58 -26.28 23.56
CA GLU A 433 -8.76 -25.92 22.76
C GLU A 433 -8.39 -25.29 21.42
N LYS A 434 -7.39 -24.38 21.42
CA LYS A 434 -6.87 -23.78 20.18
C LYS A 434 -6.37 -24.86 19.22
N ASP A 435 -5.51 -25.76 19.68
CA ASP A 435 -4.90 -26.79 18.83
C ASP A 435 -5.93 -27.82 18.36
N SER A 436 -6.89 -28.20 19.20
CA SER A 436 -8.01 -29.08 18.83
C SER A 436 -8.89 -28.47 17.72
N ILE A 437 -9.38 -27.24 17.93
CA ILE A 437 -10.23 -26.53 16.97
C ILE A 437 -9.47 -26.22 15.67
N LEU A 438 -8.20 -25.80 15.79
CA LEU A 438 -7.32 -25.52 14.63
C LEU A 438 -7.17 -26.75 13.73
N ASN A 439 -6.91 -27.93 14.31
CA ASN A 439 -6.79 -29.18 13.56
C ASN A 439 -8.12 -29.66 12.97
N SER A 440 -9.24 -29.49 13.70
CA SER A 440 -10.59 -29.78 13.20
C SER A 440 -10.92 -28.95 11.97
N PHE A 441 -10.78 -27.61 12.06
CA PHE A 441 -11.04 -26.70 10.94
C PHE A 441 -10.10 -26.95 9.76
N TYR A 442 -8.82 -27.21 9.99
CA TYR A 442 -7.90 -27.57 8.90
C TYR A 442 -8.21 -28.90 8.21
N SER A 443 -8.98 -29.79 8.85
CA SER A 443 -9.41 -31.07 8.27
C SER A 443 -10.71 -30.90 7.48
N LYS A 444 -11.68 -30.14 8.02
CA LYS A 444 -12.93 -29.77 7.34
C LYS A 444 -12.71 -28.83 6.15
N TYR A 445 -11.79 -27.87 6.32
CA TYR A 445 -11.54 -26.76 5.41
C TYR A 445 -10.03 -26.67 5.06
N PRO A 446 -9.49 -27.62 4.27
CA PRO A 446 -8.06 -27.65 3.96
C PRO A 446 -7.54 -26.39 3.27
N PHE A 447 -8.42 -25.61 2.60
CA PHE A 447 -8.06 -24.38 1.91
C PHE A 447 -7.41 -23.34 2.82
N PHE A 448 -7.65 -23.34 4.14
CA PHE A 448 -6.93 -22.43 5.06
C PHE A 448 -5.42 -22.69 5.11
N LYS A 449 -4.94 -23.87 4.70
CA LYS A 449 -3.51 -24.19 4.55
C LYS A 449 -2.92 -23.77 3.20
N GLU A 450 -3.73 -23.29 2.26
CA GLU A 450 -3.24 -22.88 0.93
C GLU A 450 -2.26 -21.71 1.02
N LYS A 451 -1.18 -21.77 0.24
CA LYS A 451 -0.13 -20.73 0.28
C LYS A 451 -0.60 -19.41 -0.33
N MET A 452 -1.42 -19.49 -1.38
CA MET A 452 -1.92 -18.33 -2.11
C MET A 452 -3.11 -17.70 -1.40
N TRP A 453 -2.94 -16.48 -0.89
CA TRP A 453 -3.98 -15.80 -0.10
C TRP A 453 -5.25 -15.50 -0.88
N ASN A 454 -5.15 -15.27 -2.20
CA ASN A 454 -6.33 -15.10 -3.05
C ASN A 454 -7.10 -16.42 -3.19
N THR A 455 -6.41 -17.55 -3.37
CA THR A 455 -7.04 -18.88 -3.34
C THR A 455 -7.71 -19.16 -1.99
N ARG A 456 -7.08 -18.78 -0.86
CA ARG A 456 -7.75 -18.84 0.46
C ARG A 456 -9.01 -17.98 0.51
N LEU A 457 -8.94 -16.76 -0.03
CA LEU A 457 -10.03 -15.78 0.05
C LEU A 457 -11.22 -16.18 -0.82
N ASP A 458 -10.97 -16.68 -2.03
CA ASP A 458 -12.02 -17.14 -2.93
C ASP A 458 -12.67 -18.40 -2.37
N ALA A 459 -11.86 -19.38 -1.92
CA ALA A 459 -12.40 -20.56 -1.23
C ALA A 459 -13.18 -20.21 0.05
N LEU A 460 -12.78 -19.18 0.81
CA LEU A 460 -13.51 -18.71 1.99
C LEU A 460 -14.86 -18.08 1.63
N LYS A 461 -14.96 -17.33 0.52
CA LYS A 461 -16.24 -16.84 -0.01
C LYS A 461 -17.13 -18.01 -0.43
N ASP A 462 -16.59 -18.96 -1.18
CA ASP A 462 -17.33 -20.12 -1.68
C ASP A 462 -17.84 -21.01 -0.53
N ASN A 463 -17.03 -21.17 0.53
CA ASN A 463 -17.38 -21.94 1.73
C ASN A 463 -18.10 -21.12 2.82
N THR A 464 -18.39 -19.83 2.60
CA THR A 464 -19.11 -18.98 3.56
C THR A 464 -20.44 -19.60 4.04
N PRO A 465 -21.29 -20.21 3.19
CA PRO A 465 -22.53 -20.85 3.65
C PRO A 465 -22.32 -22.07 4.55
N LEU A 466 -21.14 -22.70 4.52
CA LEU A 466 -20.77 -23.79 5.41
C LEU A 466 -20.17 -23.24 6.72
N LEU A 467 -19.27 -22.27 6.63
CA LEU A 467 -18.65 -21.64 7.81
C LEU A 467 -19.68 -20.90 8.69
N LEU A 468 -20.78 -20.39 8.12
CA LEU A 468 -21.89 -19.83 8.89
C LEU A 468 -22.68 -20.88 9.71
N LYS A 469 -22.54 -22.17 9.40
CA LYS A 469 -23.19 -23.28 10.13
C LYS A 469 -22.30 -23.91 11.22
N GLU A 470 -21.01 -23.58 11.24
CA GLU A 470 -20.11 -23.97 12.34
C GLU A 470 -20.49 -23.22 13.63
N GLU A 471 -20.09 -23.71 14.80
CA GLU A 471 -20.32 -22.99 16.05
C GLU A 471 -19.54 -21.67 16.09
N ILE A 472 -20.19 -20.56 16.50
CA ILE A 472 -19.53 -19.23 16.49
C ILE A 472 -18.30 -19.20 17.38
N ARG A 473 -18.34 -19.95 18.50
CA ARG A 473 -17.23 -20.15 19.44
C ARG A 473 -16.03 -20.76 18.73
N ASP A 474 -16.22 -21.85 18.02
CA ASP A 474 -15.12 -22.56 17.39
C ASP A 474 -14.59 -21.79 16.18
N LEU A 475 -15.47 -21.09 15.46
CA LEU A 475 -15.12 -20.19 14.36
C LEU A 475 -14.21 -19.03 14.81
N ILE A 476 -14.52 -18.33 15.91
CA ILE A 476 -13.65 -17.26 16.42
C ILE A 476 -12.36 -17.80 17.06
N VAL A 477 -12.42 -18.94 17.76
CA VAL A 477 -11.22 -19.59 18.31
C VAL A 477 -10.30 -20.05 17.18
N PHE A 478 -10.85 -20.57 16.08
CA PHE A 478 -10.10 -20.87 14.86
C PHE A 478 -9.44 -19.63 14.26
N PHE A 479 -10.19 -18.54 14.00
CA PHE A 479 -9.62 -17.32 13.43
C PHE A 479 -8.52 -16.70 14.30
N TYR A 480 -8.68 -16.75 15.62
CA TYR A 480 -7.65 -16.34 16.57
C TYR A 480 -6.40 -17.25 16.52
N SER A 481 -6.59 -18.56 16.41
CA SER A 481 -5.50 -19.55 16.43
C SER A 481 -4.75 -19.68 15.10
N HIS A 482 -5.43 -19.45 13.98
CA HIS A 482 -4.87 -19.57 12.62
C HIS A 482 -3.81 -18.51 12.31
N LYS A 483 -3.79 -17.38 13.03
CA LYS A 483 -2.79 -16.29 12.92
C LYS A 483 -2.61 -15.76 11.49
N GLU A 484 -3.72 -15.53 10.79
CA GLU A 484 -3.71 -14.93 9.45
C GLU A 484 -3.13 -13.50 9.48
N ASN A 485 -2.26 -13.18 8.52
CA ASN A 485 -1.52 -11.92 8.42
C ASN A 485 -1.95 -11.06 7.22
N ILE A 486 -2.74 -11.62 6.29
CA ILE A 486 -3.25 -10.91 5.12
C ILE A 486 -4.52 -10.12 5.50
N PHE A 487 -4.55 -8.81 5.25
CA PHE A 487 -5.65 -7.96 5.69
C PHE A 487 -6.98 -8.32 5.01
N GLN A 488 -6.99 -8.73 3.74
CA GLN A 488 -8.22 -9.11 3.02
C GLN A 488 -8.90 -10.33 3.65
N LEU A 489 -8.12 -11.30 4.15
CA LEU A 489 -8.63 -12.50 4.80
C LEU A 489 -9.11 -12.20 6.22
N ASN A 490 -8.35 -11.42 7.00
CA ASN A 490 -8.82 -10.95 8.30
C ASN A 490 -10.09 -10.09 8.19
N LEU A 491 -10.23 -9.28 7.13
CA LEU A 491 -11.45 -8.53 6.85
C LEU A 491 -12.62 -9.48 6.55
N ALA A 492 -12.40 -10.50 5.71
CA ALA A 492 -13.43 -11.52 5.42
C ALA A 492 -13.82 -12.35 6.66
N HIS A 493 -12.89 -12.62 7.59
CA HIS A 493 -13.21 -13.22 8.90
C HIS A 493 -14.14 -12.31 9.72
N LEU A 494 -13.83 -11.01 9.78
CA LEU A 494 -14.66 -10.02 10.47
C LEU A 494 -16.04 -9.87 9.79
N ASP A 495 -16.11 -9.83 8.46
CA ASP A 495 -17.38 -9.80 7.72
C ASP A 495 -18.23 -11.05 7.95
N LEU A 496 -17.61 -12.22 8.11
CA LEU A 496 -18.32 -13.46 8.45
C LEU A 496 -18.92 -13.38 9.86
N LEU A 497 -18.17 -12.83 10.83
CA LEU A 497 -18.66 -12.59 12.20
C LEU A 497 -19.77 -11.53 12.22
N SER A 498 -19.65 -10.45 11.43
CA SER A 498 -20.69 -9.41 11.24
C SER A 498 -22.02 -9.94 10.68
N LYS A 499 -22.06 -11.16 10.11
CA LYS A 499 -23.32 -11.81 9.71
C LYS A 499 -24.07 -12.47 10.88
N ARG A 500 -23.40 -12.68 12.02
CA ARG A 500 -23.93 -13.36 13.22
C ARG A 500 -24.02 -12.42 14.43
N GLN A 501 -24.46 -11.18 14.20
CA GLN A 501 -24.39 -10.09 15.18
C GLN A 501 -25.00 -10.42 16.54
N LYS A 502 -26.11 -11.17 16.56
CA LYS A 502 -26.85 -11.56 17.77
C LYS A 502 -26.05 -12.49 18.70
N GLU A 503 -25.01 -13.14 18.19
CA GLU A 503 -24.23 -14.16 18.89
C GLU A 503 -22.83 -13.67 19.31
N LEU A 504 -22.40 -12.50 18.82
CA LEU A 504 -21.05 -11.95 19.08
C LEU A 504 -20.75 -11.80 20.58
N ASP A 505 -21.77 -11.46 21.37
CA ASP A 505 -21.63 -11.24 22.81
C ASP A 505 -21.41 -12.55 23.59
N LEU A 506 -21.84 -13.70 23.04
CA LEU A 506 -21.56 -15.03 23.60
C LEU A 506 -20.07 -15.39 23.54
N VAL A 507 -19.33 -14.76 22.61
CA VAL A 507 -17.89 -15.01 22.36
C VAL A 507 -17.01 -13.80 22.65
N ARG A 508 -17.54 -12.85 23.44
CA ARG A 508 -16.95 -11.52 23.73
C ARG A 508 -15.44 -11.56 24.00
N ASN A 509 -14.99 -12.43 24.91
CA ASN A 509 -13.59 -12.50 25.34
C ASN A 509 -12.63 -12.86 24.18
N THR A 510 -12.93 -13.92 23.42
CA THR A 510 -12.10 -14.35 22.28
C THR A 510 -12.17 -13.34 21.13
N LEU A 511 -13.33 -12.72 20.91
CA LEU A 511 -13.52 -11.66 19.93
C LEU A 511 -12.69 -10.42 20.26
N LEU A 512 -12.67 -9.99 21.53
CA LEU A 512 -11.86 -8.86 22.00
C LEU A 512 -10.35 -9.14 21.85
N LEU A 513 -9.89 -10.35 22.19
CA LEU A 513 -8.50 -10.78 21.95
C LEU A 513 -8.14 -10.73 20.46
N TYR A 514 -8.97 -11.29 19.59
CA TYR A 514 -8.75 -11.27 18.14
C TYR A 514 -8.73 -9.83 17.57
N CYS A 515 -9.73 -9.01 17.91
CA CYS A 515 -9.81 -7.62 17.45
C CYS A 515 -8.60 -6.79 17.93
N THR A 516 -8.17 -6.94 19.18
CA THR A 516 -7.04 -6.18 19.72
C THR A 516 -5.66 -6.66 19.21
N GLU A 517 -5.52 -7.90 18.76
CA GLU A 517 -4.33 -8.33 18.00
C GLU A 517 -4.27 -7.66 16.60
N LYS A 518 -5.42 -7.45 15.95
CA LYS A 518 -5.49 -6.92 14.57
C LYS A 518 -5.63 -5.39 14.46
N ILE A 519 -5.87 -4.68 15.57
CA ILE A 519 -6.17 -3.23 15.59
C ILE A 519 -5.08 -2.32 15.00
N THR A 520 -3.85 -2.82 14.85
CA THR A 520 -2.73 -2.07 14.25
C THR A 520 -2.76 -2.05 12.72
N GLU A 521 -3.66 -2.80 12.06
CA GLU A 521 -3.93 -2.68 10.63
C GLU A 521 -5.06 -1.67 10.39
N ASN A 522 -4.71 -0.53 9.80
CA ASN A 522 -5.62 0.59 9.58
C ASN A 522 -6.83 0.20 8.72
N LYS A 523 -6.67 -0.76 7.78
CA LYS A 523 -7.76 -1.22 6.92
C LYS A 523 -8.82 -2.06 7.64
N LEU A 524 -8.52 -2.58 8.84
CA LEU A 524 -9.46 -3.36 9.66
C LEU A 524 -10.15 -2.52 10.73
N GLN A 525 -9.60 -1.36 11.08
CA GLN A 525 -10.06 -0.51 12.19
C GLN A 525 -11.57 -0.19 12.14
N ASN A 526 -12.08 0.26 11.00
CA ASN A 526 -13.51 0.58 10.85
C ASN A 526 -14.42 -0.65 11.09
N LYS A 527 -14.00 -1.82 10.59
CA LYS A 527 -14.74 -3.08 10.75
C LYS A 527 -14.70 -3.58 12.20
N ILE A 528 -13.56 -3.40 12.88
CA ILE A 528 -13.42 -3.71 14.30
C ILE A 528 -14.34 -2.80 15.12
N VAL A 529 -14.41 -1.49 14.85
CA VAL A 529 -15.35 -0.57 15.52
C VAL A 529 -16.81 -0.97 15.26
N GLU A 530 -17.17 -1.31 14.01
CA GLU A 530 -18.52 -1.79 13.65
C GLU A 530 -18.95 -2.99 14.50
N ILE A 531 -18.08 -4.00 14.62
CA ILE A 531 -18.33 -5.24 15.36
C ILE A 531 -18.34 -5.01 16.87
N LEU A 532 -17.36 -4.27 17.39
CA LEU A 532 -17.26 -4.03 18.83
C LEU A 532 -18.39 -3.12 19.35
N LYS A 533 -19.07 -2.35 18.49
CA LYS A 533 -20.33 -1.64 18.82
C LYS A 533 -21.57 -2.54 18.95
N LYS A 534 -21.46 -3.85 18.67
CA LYS A 534 -22.58 -4.82 18.75
C LYS A 534 -22.56 -5.73 19.98
N ILE A 535 -21.50 -5.64 20.78
CA ILE A 535 -21.34 -6.38 22.04
C ILE A 535 -21.46 -5.42 23.24
N ASP A 536 -21.47 -5.95 24.46
CA ASP A 536 -21.55 -5.11 25.67
C ASP A 536 -20.41 -4.07 25.74
N GLN A 537 -20.78 -2.79 25.77
CA GLN A 537 -19.80 -1.68 25.77
C GLN A 537 -19.06 -1.52 27.10
N GLN A 538 -19.70 -1.83 28.23
CA GLN A 538 -19.09 -1.65 29.55
C GLN A 538 -17.98 -2.68 29.75
N GLU A 539 -18.25 -3.93 29.44
CA GLU A 539 -17.31 -5.05 29.48
C GLU A 539 -16.20 -4.89 28.43
N THR A 540 -16.53 -4.37 27.24
CA THR A 540 -15.54 -4.04 26.20
C THR A 540 -14.58 -2.92 26.64
N LEU A 541 -15.09 -1.83 27.22
CA LEU A 541 -14.25 -0.74 27.71
C LEU A 541 -13.38 -1.16 28.91
N SER A 542 -13.91 -2.02 29.78
CA SER A 542 -13.15 -2.59 30.91
C SER A 542 -12.00 -3.50 30.44
N PHE A 543 -12.24 -4.33 29.41
CA PHE A 543 -11.19 -5.12 28.75
C PHE A 543 -10.11 -4.23 28.13
N LEU A 544 -10.52 -3.23 27.35
CA LEU A 544 -9.60 -2.30 26.68
C LEU A 544 -8.77 -1.50 27.68
N LYS A 545 -9.34 -1.08 28.82
CA LYS A 545 -8.61 -0.47 29.94
C LYS A 545 -7.50 -1.37 30.43
N ASN A 546 -7.79 -2.66 30.67
CA ASN A 546 -6.80 -3.61 31.17
C ASN A 546 -5.64 -3.84 30.16
N GLU A 547 -5.97 -4.01 28.88
CA GLU A 547 -4.96 -4.09 27.81
C GLU A 547 -4.10 -2.83 27.70
N ILE A 548 -4.72 -1.64 27.72
CA ILE A 548 -4.02 -0.35 27.71
C ILE A 548 -3.13 -0.19 28.93
N LYS A 549 -3.57 -0.63 30.12
CA LYS A 549 -2.79 -0.57 31.36
C LYS A 549 -1.48 -1.34 31.24
N ASN A 550 -1.51 -2.53 30.63
CA ASN A 550 -0.35 -3.42 30.48
C ASN A 550 0.69 -2.94 29.44
N LEU A 551 0.31 -2.07 28.50
CA LEU A 551 1.21 -1.55 27.48
C LEU A 551 1.98 -0.31 27.96
N LYS A 552 3.29 -0.23 27.65
CA LYS A 552 4.14 0.94 27.99
C LYS A 552 4.18 2.00 26.87
N GLN A 553 4.34 1.58 25.61
CA GLN A 553 4.50 2.45 24.44
C GLN A 553 4.19 1.69 23.13
N GLY A 554 4.11 2.39 22.00
CA GLY A 554 4.09 1.81 20.65
C GLY A 554 2.72 1.77 19.96
N LYS A 555 2.72 1.33 18.68
CA LYS A 555 1.53 1.42 17.79
C LYS A 555 0.27 0.76 18.37
N LYS A 556 0.38 -0.40 19.05
CA LYS A 556 -0.78 -1.06 19.69
C LYS A 556 -1.44 -0.14 20.72
N LEU A 557 -0.66 0.54 21.56
CA LEU A 557 -1.18 1.47 22.57
C LEU A 557 -1.92 2.64 21.93
N VAL A 558 -1.33 3.29 20.91
CA VAL A 558 -1.96 4.38 20.15
C VAL A 558 -3.29 3.94 19.54
N CYS A 559 -3.32 2.79 18.87
CA CYS A 559 -4.52 2.26 18.23
C CYS A 559 -5.61 1.83 19.23
N LEU A 560 -5.25 1.31 20.41
CA LEU A 560 -6.23 0.98 21.46
C LEU A 560 -6.83 2.23 22.12
N ILE A 561 -6.02 3.27 22.37
CA ILE A 561 -6.53 4.55 22.90
C ILE A 561 -7.51 5.20 21.90
N TRP A 562 -7.19 5.17 20.60
CA TRP A 562 -8.11 5.60 19.56
C TRP A 562 -9.39 4.76 19.51
N LEU A 563 -9.27 3.42 19.58
CA LEU A 563 -10.42 2.52 19.57
C LEU A 563 -11.38 2.80 20.74
N VAL A 564 -10.86 3.08 21.93
CA VAL A 564 -11.69 3.52 23.06
C VAL A 564 -12.46 4.80 22.68
N GLY A 565 -11.79 5.79 22.08
CA GLY A 565 -12.43 7.02 21.58
C GLY A 565 -13.60 6.79 20.60
N GLU A 566 -13.51 5.79 19.74
CA GLU A 566 -14.57 5.44 18.78
C GLU A 566 -15.76 4.69 19.40
N LEU A 567 -15.55 3.99 20.51
CA LEU A 567 -16.57 3.17 21.19
C LEU A 567 -17.33 3.94 22.28
N ILE A 568 -16.81 5.06 22.76
CA ILE A 568 -17.48 5.89 23.77
C ILE A 568 -18.76 6.51 23.19
N SER A 569 -19.90 6.16 23.80
CA SER A 569 -21.22 6.75 23.54
C SER A 569 -21.83 7.45 24.75
N LYS A 570 -21.24 7.28 25.95
CA LYS A 570 -21.70 7.83 27.23
C LYS A 570 -20.55 7.97 28.22
N LYS A 571 -20.71 8.76 29.28
CA LYS A 571 -19.72 8.91 30.36
C LYS A 571 -19.45 7.57 31.05
N ASN A 572 -18.17 7.26 31.26
CA ASN A 572 -17.73 5.98 31.79
C ASN A 572 -16.41 6.14 32.57
N CYS A 573 -16.39 5.64 33.81
CA CYS A 573 -15.25 5.75 34.73
C CYS A 573 -13.98 5.01 34.26
N GLU A 574 -14.09 4.03 33.38
CA GLU A 574 -12.94 3.30 32.83
C GLU A 574 -12.03 4.22 31.99
N ILE A 575 -12.58 5.31 31.46
CA ILE A 575 -11.87 6.28 30.61
C ILE A 575 -10.99 7.20 31.48
N ASP A 576 -11.45 7.59 32.67
CA ASP A 576 -10.71 8.46 33.59
C ASP A 576 -9.37 7.84 34.03
N GLU A 577 -9.31 6.52 34.17
CA GLU A 577 -8.05 5.78 34.43
C GLU A 577 -7.12 5.79 33.21
N ILE A 578 -7.66 5.65 31.99
CA ILE A 578 -6.88 5.69 30.75
C ILE A 578 -6.28 7.09 30.53
N LEU A 579 -7.05 8.15 30.76
CA LEU A 579 -6.60 9.54 30.62
C LEU A 579 -5.48 9.91 31.61
N LYS A 580 -5.43 9.25 32.77
CA LYS A 580 -4.36 9.41 33.78
C LYS A 580 -3.08 8.63 33.46
N LYS A 581 -3.06 7.83 32.39
CA LYS A 581 -1.89 7.01 32.02
C LYS A 581 -0.72 7.90 31.56
N ASN A 582 0.37 7.89 32.31
CA ASN A 582 1.60 8.58 31.93
C ASN A 582 2.19 7.96 30.64
N VAL A 583 2.36 8.78 29.61
CA VAL A 583 2.91 8.39 28.30
C VAL A 583 4.01 9.35 27.87
N THR A 584 5.13 8.81 27.37
CA THR A 584 6.32 9.60 27.04
C THR A 584 6.35 10.05 25.57
N GLY A 585 5.96 9.17 24.65
CA GLY A 585 6.01 9.38 23.20
C GLY A 585 5.00 10.40 22.66
N ILE A 586 5.37 11.04 21.54
CA ILE A 586 4.58 12.13 20.93
C ILE A 586 3.24 11.63 20.40
N ASN A 587 3.21 10.43 19.82
CA ASN A 587 1.99 9.87 19.22
C ASN A 587 1.03 9.35 20.28
N GLU A 588 1.55 8.78 21.36
CA GLU A 588 0.80 8.37 22.55
C GLU A 588 0.17 9.60 23.24
N LYS A 589 0.94 10.69 23.40
CA LYS A 589 0.41 11.98 23.93
C LYS A 589 -0.72 12.53 23.06
N LYS A 590 -0.57 12.52 21.73
CA LYS A 590 -1.63 12.92 20.80
C LYS A 590 -2.87 12.01 20.90
N ALA A 591 -2.69 10.71 21.13
CA ALA A 591 -3.80 9.78 21.29
C ALA A 591 -4.58 10.04 22.59
N ILE A 592 -3.88 10.27 23.71
CA ILE A 592 -4.52 10.65 24.99
C ILE A 592 -5.26 11.99 24.86
N GLU A 593 -4.67 12.99 24.22
CA GLU A 593 -5.33 14.29 24.00
C GLU A 593 -6.56 14.16 23.09
N GLY A 594 -6.49 13.34 22.03
CA GLY A 594 -7.63 13.04 21.16
C GLY A 594 -8.76 12.31 21.91
N LEU A 595 -8.42 11.32 22.75
CA LEU A 595 -9.39 10.64 23.61
C LEU A 595 -10.02 11.60 24.62
N LYS A 596 -9.23 12.49 25.23
CA LYS A 596 -9.70 13.50 26.19
C LYS A 596 -10.74 14.41 25.54
N LYS A 597 -10.42 15.00 24.39
CA LYS A 597 -11.36 15.83 23.62
C LYS A 597 -12.65 15.07 23.29
N ARG A 598 -12.54 13.81 22.88
CA ARG A 598 -13.71 12.99 22.55
C ARG A 598 -14.59 12.67 23.76
N PHE A 599 -13.98 12.47 24.92
CA PHE A 599 -14.68 12.25 26.18
C PHE A 599 -15.38 13.52 26.68
N GLU A 600 -14.76 14.69 26.50
CA GLU A 600 -15.36 16.01 26.78
C GLU A 600 -16.56 16.28 25.84
N GLU A 601 -16.43 16.01 24.53
CA GLU A 601 -17.53 16.10 23.56
C GLU A 601 -18.75 15.25 23.95
N VAL A 602 -18.54 13.99 24.34
CA VAL A 602 -19.63 13.09 24.76
C VAL A 602 -20.23 13.53 26.09
N SER A 603 -19.41 13.97 27.06
CA SER A 603 -19.88 14.45 28.36
C SER A 603 -20.72 15.73 28.23
N ALA A 604 -20.38 16.62 27.29
CA ALA A 604 -21.16 17.83 27.01
C ALA A 604 -22.52 17.48 26.39
N ALA A 605 -22.54 16.57 25.41
CA ALA A 605 -23.78 16.13 24.77
C ALA A 605 -24.74 15.42 25.74
N GLU A 606 -24.25 14.74 26.77
CA GLU A 606 -25.12 14.20 27.83
C GLU A 606 -25.78 15.29 28.68
N MET A 607 -25.05 16.36 29.01
CA MET A 607 -25.60 17.47 29.81
C MET A 607 -26.69 18.21 29.03
N GLU A 608 -26.46 18.52 27.75
CA GLU A 608 -27.47 19.15 26.87
C GLU A 608 -28.75 18.30 26.74
N ASN A 609 -28.63 16.98 26.59
CA ASN A 609 -29.81 16.11 26.54
C ASN A 609 -30.55 16.02 27.90
N SER A 610 -29.84 16.12 29.03
CA SER A 610 -30.47 16.10 30.36
C SER A 610 -31.23 17.39 30.71
N GLU A 611 -30.89 18.53 30.10
CA GLU A 611 -31.61 19.80 30.29
C GLU A 611 -32.92 19.85 29.48
N VAL A 612 -33.03 19.08 28.39
CA VAL A 612 -34.24 19.06 27.53
C VAL A 612 -35.37 18.22 28.13
N GLU A 613 -35.08 17.17 28.91
CA GLU A 613 -36.11 16.41 29.65
C GLU A 613 -36.57 17.11 30.95
N GLY A 614 -35.85 18.16 31.39
CA GLY A 614 -36.11 18.86 32.66
C GLY A 614 -37.18 19.95 32.64
N THR A 615 -37.80 20.25 31.49
CA THR A 615 -38.72 21.39 31.33
C THR A 615 -40.15 20.99 30.94
N ASN A 616 -40.80 20.23 31.83
CA ASN A 616 -42.26 20.21 31.96
C ASN A 616 -42.64 19.95 33.42
N VAL A 617 -42.70 21.02 34.20
CA VAL A 617 -43.38 21.05 35.50
C VAL A 617 -44.56 21.99 35.34
N ASP A 618 -45.77 21.48 35.55
CA ASP A 618 -46.93 22.29 35.89
C ASP A 618 -47.66 21.64 37.07
N GLU A 619 -48.26 22.45 37.94
CA GLU A 619 -48.52 22.14 39.34
C GLU A 619 -49.88 21.43 39.57
N GLY A 620 -50.06 20.63 40.64
CA GLY A 620 -51.40 20.09 40.93
C GLY A 620 -51.59 18.95 41.96
N THR A 621 -51.07 19.09 43.17
CA THR A 621 -51.64 18.56 44.45
C THR A 621 -52.47 17.24 44.53
N ASN A 622 -51.96 16.31 45.37
CA ASN A 622 -52.67 15.48 46.37
C ASN A 622 -53.83 14.51 45.98
N GLY A 623 -53.68 13.22 46.36
CA GLY A 623 -54.84 12.42 46.81
C GLY A 623 -54.79 10.88 46.70
N VAL A 624 -54.39 10.21 47.79
CA VAL A 624 -54.96 8.96 48.38
C VAL A 624 -55.20 7.69 47.52
N GLU A 625 -54.51 6.62 47.94
CA GLU A 625 -54.83 5.18 48.10
C GLU A 625 -55.96 4.41 47.36
N GLU A 626 -55.73 3.08 47.31
CA GLU A 626 -56.69 1.94 47.35
C GLU A 626 -57.32 1.31 46.07
N SER A 627 -56.68 0.22 45.62
CA SER A 627 -57.16 -1.19 45.78
C SER A 627 -58.08 -1.92 44.76
N TYR A 628 -57.94 -3.27 44.79
CA TYR A 628 -58.73 -4.39 44.20
C TYR A 628 -58.95 -4.42 42.65
N ARG A 629 -58.75 -5.51 41.86
CA ARG A 629 -58.70 -6.99 41.97
C ARG A 629 -59.98 -7.69 41.45
N ALA A 630 -59.77 -8.77 40.69
CA ALA A 630 -60.67 -9.90 40.38
C ALA A 630 -61.65 -9.82 39.17
N ASP A 631 -61.25 -10.56 38.11
CA ASP A 631 -61.89 -11.80 37.63
C ASP A 631 -63.13 -11.87 36.69
N ASP A 632 -63.07 -12.97 35.92
CA ASP A 632 -64.09 -13.79 35.26
C ASP A 632 -64.75 -13.46 33.90
N LYS A 633 -64.60 -14.45 32.99
CA LYS A 633 -65.46 -14.74 31.83
C LYS A 633 -66.64 -15.62 32.28
N PRO A 634 -67.69 -15.82 31.45
CA PRO A 634 -67.78 -17.10 30.75
C PRO A 634 -68.36 -17.04 29.30
N HIS A 635 -68.73 -18.22 28.76
CA HIS A 635 -68.80 -18.61 27.34
C HIS A 635 -70.16 -18.46 26.59
N THR A 636 -70.10 -18.81 25.28
CA THR A 636 -71.15 -19.42 24.40
C THR A 636 -71.93 -18.48 23.45
N ALA A 637 -72.46 -18.90 22.27
CA ALA A 637 -72.09 -19.94 21.27
C ALA A 637 -73.01 -19.81 20.01
N LYS A 638 -72.68 -20.53 18.91
CA LYS A 638 -73.45 -20.76 17.64
C LYS A 638 -73.52 -19.57 16.65
N GLY A 639 -73.53 -19.76 15.32
CA GLY A 639 -73.28 -20.96 14.49
C GLY A 639 -73.94 -20.90 13.09
N SER A 640 -73.44 -21.67 12.10
CA SER A 640 -74.06 -21.95 10.75
C SER A 640 -74.24 -20.74 9.80
N SER A 641 -74.44 -20.80 8.47
CA SER A 641 -74.50 -21.83 7.40
C SER A 641 -74.56 -21.08 6.02
N ASP A 642 -74.18 -21.54 4.82
CA ASP A 642 -73.23 -22.55 4.25
C ASP A 642 -73.10 -22.27 2.70
N CYS A 643 -72.54 -23.21 1.91
CA CYS A 643 -72.62 -23.36 0.43
C CYS A 643 -71.74 -22.48 -0.51
N VAL A 644 -71.20 -22.96 -1.66
CA VAL A 644 -70.72 -24.31 -2.13
C VAL A 644 -70.07 -24.15 -3.53
N GLU A 645 -68.91 -24.79 -3.76
CA GLU A 645 -68.35 -25.43 -5.00
C GLU A 645 -68.45 -24.70 -6.39
N ASP A 646 -67.62 -24.89 -7.42
CA ASP A 646 -66.49 -25.77 -7.81
C ASP A 646 -65.44 -24.88 -8.57
N ASP A 647 -64.24 -25.27 -9.06
CA ASP A 647 -63.82 -26.53 -9.68
C ASP A 647 -62.27 -26.70 -9.66
N LYS A 648 -61.77 -27.89 -10.04
CA LYS A 648 -60.39 -28.38 -9.76
C LYS A 648 -59.31 -28.09 -10.83
N PRO A 649 -58.01 -28.22 -10.46
CA PRO A 649 -56.87 -28.09 -11.37
C PRO A 649 -56.52 -29.41 -12.08
N ASN A 650 -55.58 -29.41 -13.02
CA ASN A 650 -54.79 -30.63 -13.27
C ASN A 650 -53.38 -30.41 -13.82
N GLU A 651 -52.53 -31.41 -13.56
CA GLU A 651 -51.11 -31.51 -13.90
C GLU A 651 -50.85 -32.18 -15.26
N GLN A 652 -49.64 -31.98 -15.81
CA GLN A 652 -48.82 -32.90 -16.63
C GLN A 652 -47.60 -32.10 -17.14
N GLY A 653 -46.42 -32.66 -17.44
CA GLY A 653 -45.95 -34.05 -17.44
C GLY A 653 -44.63 -34.10 -18.27
N ASP A 654 -43.74 -35.05 -18.00
CA ASP A 654 -42.50 -35.25 -18.79
C ASP A 654 -42.78 -35.53 -20.28
N ASP A 655 -41.84 -35.16 -21.18
CA ASP A 655 -41.15 -36.17 -22.00
C ASP A 655 -39.99 -35.65 -22.89
N ARG A 656 -39.07 -36.57 -23.23
CA ARG A 656 -38.11 -36.43 -24.35
C ARG A 656 -38.72 -37.00 -25.65
N PRO A 657 -38.13 -36.76 -26.82
CA PRO A 657 -37.42 -37.89 -27.45
C PRO A 657 -36.15 -37.55 -28.24
N THR A 658 -35.37 -38.60 -28.53
CA THR A 658 -34.19 -38.67 -29.40
C THR A 658 -34.52 -39.21 -30.81
N LEU A 659 -33.50 -39.26 -31.71
CA LEU A 659 -33.38 -39.98 -33.02
C LEU A 659 -33.43 -39.06 -34.26
N HIS A 660 -32.69 -39.28 -35.37
CA HIS A 660 -31.42 -40.00 -35.63
C HIS A 660 -30.90 -39.64 -37.05
N MET A 661 -29.59 -39.86 -37.34
CA MET A 661 -28.92 -39.89 -38.67
C MET A 661 -29.05 -38.64 -39.59
N ASP A 662 -27.97 -38.10 -40.18
CA ASP A 662 -27.19 -38.79 -41.24
C ASP A 662 -25.74 -38.28 -41.40
N ARG A 663 -24.89 -39.10 -42.04
CA ARG A 663 -23.57 -38.71 -42.59
C ARG A 663 -23.67 -38.58 -44.12
N PRO A 664 -22.74 -37.85 -44.76
CA PRO A 664 -21.79 -38.60 -45.58
C PRO A 664 -20.31 -38.17 -45.43
N ILE A 665 -19.45 -39.00 -46.02
CA ILE A 665 -17.98 -39.01 -45.90
C ILE A 665 -17.33 -38.43 -47.17
N LYS A 666 -16.15 -37.79 -47.02
CA LYS A 666 -15.03 -37.52 -47.97
C LYS A 666 -14.58 -36.05 -47.82
N LYS A 667 -13.28 -35.69 -47.92
CA LYS A 667 -12.12 -36.38 -48.50
C LYS A 667 -10.81 -35.93 -47.82
N ASN A 668 -9.77 -36.75 -47.90
CA ASN A 668 -8.39 -36.38 -47.55
C ASN A 668 -7.88 -35.18 -48.36
N MET A 669 -6.92 -34.42 -47.81
CA MET A 669 -5.60 -34.29 -48.45
C MET A 669 -4.47 -34.00 -47.46
N ASN A 670 -3.39 -34.78 -47.58
CA ASN A 670 -2.08 -34.52 -47.01
C ASN A 670 -1.32 -33.51 -47.89
N THR A 671 -0.62 -32.56 -47.26
CA THR A 671 0.71 -32.05 -47.65
C THR A 671 1.17 -31.16 -46.49
N GLN A 672 2.11 -31.55 -45.62
CA GLN A 672 3.55 -31.62 -45.89
C GLN A 672 4.02 -30.52 -46.86
N HIS A 673 4.64 -29.48 -46.32
CA HIS A 673 5.79 -28.79 -46.92
C HIS A 673 6.80 -28.48 -45.81
N GLN A 674 7.80 -29.34 -45.67
CA GLN A 674 9.09 -28.91 -45.14
C GLN A 674 9.75 -28.06 -46.24
N PHE A 675 10.46 -27.00 -45.87
CA PHE A 675 11.63 -26.58 -46.63
C PHE A 675 12.77 -26.22 -45.69
N PHE A 676 13.96 -26.65 -46.09
CA PHE A 676 15.22 -26.54 -45.35
C PHE A 676 15.87 -25.16 -45.58
N TYR A 677 16.64 -24.73 -44.58
CA TYR A 677 17.91 -23.98 -44.65
C TYR A 677 18.13 -22.95 -45.77
N LYS A 678 18.44 -21.72 -45.35
CA LYS A 678 19.81 -21.20 -45.48
C LYS A 678 20.22 -20.42 -44.24
#